data_AF-A0A1F8ZS02-F1
#
_entry.id   AF-A0A1F8ZS02-F1
#
_cell.length_a   1.000
_cell.length_b   1.000
_cell.length_c   1.000
_cell.angle_alpha   90.00
_cell.angle_beta   90.00
_cell.angle_gamma   90.00
#
_symmetry.space_group_name_H-M   'P 1'
#
loop_
_entity.id
_entity.type
_entity.pdbx_description
1 polymer ?
#
loop_
_entity_poly.entity_id
_entity_poly.type
_entity_poly.pdbx_seq_one_letter_code
_entity_poly.pdbx_strand_id
1 'polypeptide(L)'
;MRSLASLALMLLILFAPALSWARGGGGCLAEGTPVLTPAGPIPIEKLKVGDGVLSIAGGRVQLGRVLARMEVQTDEVLEIAIPGARLRITSEHPVMVGRGQYLLAKLLKPEDPIYFAQSSNLAVIAVQSMRPILEKQSAYNLLVSPGGTFAPAGFVVHNKGCFLPDSQILRADGTEAPIRTIRPGDQVLAFTTEGHMVRTTVRNIVRREVDEFVVLQTDRQTLRVTAEHPFYVGRGLFKTLEALTTGDVIFAWDGQALVEQPIVRLETIRTRTPVYNLQTDLPNTFFASRFAVHNKGGGGCFPAGTLIRTPQGQTPIEALAPGAPVLAVGPESKVVDARVDELLVTRSKVLRIETDRGALRTTSDHPVKRLNGEFAPAGELKAGARVLSWAHGTLLPATVLRIAFEEQEQQVYNLRTTWPNTFFAADFVTHNKGGSSSRSSSSSSGSRSSSSRSSSSSSEEDETIGLIAAIGAVTIIIIVFIIIIRASRRNKENLDFVYRSADVSRKAVKTEKLLHFLSRQDPSLSPLELQKLAEATFRKLQECWQARAYEPMEPLLMPALYAQHKAQLDGLKRSREINRIENIQVERVDLVNVRYTEKPDQREFTALVTASARDYYVDDRTGKFLRGDQAPARFQEFWTFHRWEDRWRLREIEQAGESDLLKDENFVEMLT
;
A
#
# COMPACT_ATOMS: atom_id res chain seq x y z
N MET A 1 29.57 41.39 -27.47
CA MET A 1 28.22 41.10 -26.93
C MET A 1 27.64 39.94 -27.72
N ARG A 2 27.02 38.95 -27.04
CA ARG A 2 26.52 37.64 -27.54
C ARG A 2 27.47 36.45 -27.34
N SER A 3 27.71 36.14 -26.08
CA SER A 3 28.19 34.85 -25.57
C SER A 3 27.74 34.83 -24.11
N LEU A 4 26.74 34.00 -23.76
CA LEU A 4 26.33 33.63 -22.37
C LEU A 4 24.99 32.86 -22.31
N ALA A 5 24.21 32.77 -23.39
CA ALA A 5 22.86 32.17 -23.34
C ALA A 5 22.78 30.63 -23.52
N SER A 6 23.88 29.94 -23.84
CA SER A 6 23.84 28.51 -24.19
C SER A 6 24.45 27.56 -23.14
N LEU A 7 24.92 28.06 -21.99
CA LEU A 7 25.48 27.22 -20.92
C LEU A 7 24.55 27.02 -19.69
N ALA A 8 23.43 27.73 -19.61
CA ALA A 8 22.55 27.69 -18.44
C ALA A 8 21.47 26.58 -18.47
N LEU A 9 21.35 25.82 -19.57
CA LEU A 9 20.29 24.81 -19.74
C LEU A 9 20.76 23.37 -19.44
N MET A 10 22.02 23.16 -19.04
CA MET A 10 22.63 21.82 -18.95
C MET A 10 23.01 21.37 -17.53
N LEU A 11 22.47 22.00 -16.48
CA LEU A 11 22.88 21.71 -15.09
C LEU A 11 21.74 21.54 -14.06
N LEU A 12 20.49 21.33 -14.50
CA LEU A 12 19.32 21.24 -13.61
C LEU A 12 18.62 19.86 -13.55
N ILE A 13 19.29 18.77 -13.95
CA ILE A 13 18.71 17.40 -13.98
C ILE A 13 19.24 16.49 -12.85
N LEU A 14 19.75 17.05 -11.75
CA LEU A 14 20.17 16.23 -10.61
C LEU A 14 19.40 16.63 -9.35
N PHE A 15 18.72 15.61 -8.78
CA PHE A 15 18.02 15.57 -7.49
C PHE A 15 16.52 15.92 -7.49
N ALA A 16 15.71 15.05 -8.08
CA ALA A 16 14.33 14.82 -7.62
C ALA A 16 14.29 13.55 -6.75
N PRO A 17 13.86 13.61 -5.48
CA PRO A 17 13.60 12.40 -4.70
C PRO A 17 12.27 11.78 -5.13
N ALA A 18 12.32 10.50 -5.51
CA ALA A 18 11.16 9.69 -5.78
C ALA A 18 10.39 9.39 -4.47
N LEU A 19 9.17 9.93 -4.34
CA LEU A 19 8.24 9.56 -3.27
C LEU A 19 7.23 8.56 -3.81
N SER A 20 7.52 7.30 -3.50
CA SER A 20 6.74 6.10 -3.74
C SER A 20 5.42 6.10 -2.98
N TRP A 21 4.29 6.03 -3.68
CA TRP A 21 3.05 5.55 -3.09
C TRP A 21 3.15 4.03 -2.94
N ALA A 22 3.15 3.59 -1.68
CA ALA A 22 3.24 2.21 -1.26
C ALA A 22 2.15 1.33 -1.88
N ARG A 23 2.57 0.23 -2.53
CA ARG A 23 1.67 -0.84 -2.96
C ARG A 23 1.19 -1.64 -1.76
N GLY A 24 -0.05 -2.09 -1.83
CA GLY A 24 -0.60 -3.12 -0.97
C GLY A 24 -0.15 -4.55 -1.31
N GLY A 25 1.03 -4.84 -1.89
CA GLY A 25 1.43 -6.17 -2.42
C GLY A 25 1.69 -7.37 -1.47
N GLY A 26 0.69 -7.82 -0.72
CA GLY A 26 0.68 -9.07 0.04
C GLY A 26 -0.68 -9.65 -0.25
N GLY A 27 -0.80 -10.97 -0.35
CA GLY A 27 -1.92 -11.60 -1.03
C GLY A 27 -3.28 -10.93 -0.77
N CYS A 28 -4.09 -10.82 -1.81
CA CYS A 28 -5.38 -10.15 -1.77
C CYS A 28 -6.51 -11.19 -1.91
N LEU A 29 -7.70 -10.83 -1.49
CA LEU A 29 -8.91 -11.65 -1.54
C LEU A 29 -9.89 -10.97 -2.46
N ALA A 30 -10.59 -11.72 -3.31
CA ALA A 30 -11.52 -11.14 -4.26
C ALA A 30 -12.64 -10.34 -3.58
N GLU A 31 -13.16 -9.33 -4.26
CA GLU A 31 -14.39 -8.63 -3.89
C GLU A 31 -15.54 -9.60 -3.60
N GLY A 32 -16.35 -9.28 -2.60
CA GLY A 32 -17.44 -10.13 -2.15
C GLY A 32 -17.00 -11.27 -1.23
N THR A 33 -15.69 -11.47 -1.00
CA THR A 33 -15.20 -12.51 -0.08
C THR A 33 -15.76 -12.26 1.33
N PRO A 34 -16.56 -13.20 1.88
CA PRO A 34 -17.21 -13.01 3.18
C PRO A 34 -16.20 -13.24 4.31
N VAL A 35 -15.78 -12.18 5.00
CA VAL A 35 -14.91 -12.29 6.17
C VAL A 35 -15.75 -12.56 7.41
N LEU A 36 -15.39 -13.59 8.18
CA LEU A 36 -16.13 -13.93 9.40
C LEU A 36 -15.98 -12.82 10.45
N THR A 37 -17.12 -12.34 10.97
CA THR A 37 -17.19 -11.39 12.11
C THR A 37 -18.08 -11.97 13.21
N PRO A 38 -18.02 -11.44 14.45
CA PRO A 38 -18.92 -11.87 15.52
C PRO A 38 -20.41 -11.73 15.20
N ALA A 39 -20.77 -10.77 14.33
CA ALA A 39 -22.14 -10.51 13.91
C ALA A 39 -22.55 -11.28 12.64
N GLY A 40 -21.66 -12.15 12.10
CA GLY A 40 -21.85 -12.88 10.86
C GLY A 40 -20.85 -12.48 9.76
N PRO A 41 -20.85 -13.17 8.61
CA PRO A 41 -19.95 -12.85 7.50
C PRO A 41 -20.24 -11.47 6.91
N ILE A 42 -19.21 -10.63 6.78
CA ILE A 42 -19.28 -9.33 6.10
C ILE A 42 -18.38 -9.38 4.86
N PRO A 43 -18.85 -8.98 3.67
CA PRO A 43 -17.99 -8.87 2.50
C PRO A 43 -16.77 -7.97 2.75
N ILE A 44 -15.60 -8.42 2.32
CA ILE A 44 -14.31 -7.80 2.66
C ILE A 44 -14.24 -6.31 2.27
N GLU A 45 -14.90 -5.91 1.20
CA GLU A 45 -14.96 -4.53 0.72
C GLU A 45 -15.79 -3.61 1.62
N LYS A 46 -16.70 -4.17 2.41
CA LYS A 46 -17.57 -3.42 3.33
C LYS A 46 -16.95 -3.21 4.71
N LEU A 47 -15.88 -3.95 5.02
CA LEU A 47 -15.17 -3.83 6.29
C LEU A 47 -14.42 -2.50 6.39
N LYS A 48 -14.49 -1.89 7.57
CA LYS A 48 -13.88 -0.60 7.92
C LYS A 48 -12.89 -0.77 9.06
N VAL A 49 -11.98 0.19 9.18
CA VAL A 49 -11.09 0.28 10.35
C VAL A 49 -11.95 0.31 11.62
N GLY A 50 -11.58 -0.51 12.60
CA GLY A 50 -12.32 -0.68 13.85
C GLY A 50 -13.25 -1.91 13.88
N ASP A 51 -13.69 -2.41 12.72
CA ASP A 51 -14.63 -3.54 12.62
C ASP A 51 -14.06 -4.81 13.25
N GLY A 52 -14.89 -5.51 14.01
CA GLY A 52 -14.54 -6.79 14.61
C GLY A 52 -14.50 -7.91 13.57
N VAL A 53 -13.44 -8.70 13.55
CA VAL A 53 -13.30 -9.89 12.69
C VAL A 53 -12.84 -11.08 13.51
N LEU A 54 -13.07 -12.30 13.03
CA LEU A 54 -12.47 -13.48 13.64
C LEU A 54 -10.98 -13.52 13.28
N SER A 55 -10.14 -13.34 14.30
CA SER A 55 -8.70 -13.51 14.21
C SER A 55 -8.29 -14.86 14.79
N ILE A 56 -7.21 -15.43 14.27
CA ILE A 56 -6.58 -16.62 14.85
C ILE A 56 -5.24 -16.17 15.43
N ALA A 57 -5.03 -16.37 16.73
CA ALA A 57 -3.70 -16.23 17.33
C ALA A 57 -3.50 -17.30 18.39
N GLY A 58 -2.26 -17.79 18.53
CA GLY A 58 -1.94 -18.89 19.44
C GLY A 58 -2.78 -20.16 19.19
N GLY A 59 -3.20 -20.38 17.92
CA GLY A 59 -4.02 -21.52 17.52
C GLY A 59 -5.48 -21.50 17.99
N ARG A 60 -5.98 -20.36 18.51
CA ARG A 60 -7.36 -20.17 18.95
C ARG A 60 -8.04 -19.07 18.14
N VAL A 61 -9.33 -19.26 17.87
CA VAL A 61 -10.18 -18.20 17.30
C VAL A 61 -10.47 -17.19 18.40
N GLN A 62 -10.23 -15.92 18.13
CA GLN A 62 -10.51 -14.80 19.03
C GLN A 62 -11.01 -13.58 18.26
N LEU A 63 -11.46 -12.57 19.00
CA LEU A 63 -11.89 -11.31 18.40
C LEU A 63 -10.67 -10.48 17.97
N GLY A 64 -10.55 -10.21 16.68
CA GLY A 64 -9.65 -9.22 16.12
C GLY A 64 -10.39 -7.98 15.63
N ARG A 65 -9.62 -6.98 15.22
CA ARG A 65 -10.08 -5.73 14.62
C ARG A 65 -9.35 -5.45 13.32
N VAL A 66 -10.09 -4.92 12.35
CA VAL A 66 -9.50 -4.36 11.14
C VAL A 66 -8.79 -3.06 11.50
N LEU A 67 -7.49 -3.00 11.24
CA LEU A 67 -6.66 -1.81 11.43
C LEU A 67 -6.51 -1.01 10.13
N ALA A 68 -6.58 -1.68 8.97
CA ALA A 68 -6.53 -1.06 7.66
C ALA A 68 -7.17 -1.98 6.61
N ARG A 69 -7.82 -1.39 5.60
CA ARG A 69 -8.27 -2.09 4.39
C ARG A 69 -7.54 -1.51 3.19
N MET A 70 -6.88 -2.37 2.44
CA MET A 70 -6.22 -2.05 1.19
C MET A 70 -7.09 -2.58 0.05
N GLU A 71 -7.17 -1.83 -1.05
CA GLU A 71 -7.88 -2.21 -2.26
C GLU A 71 -6.91 -2.18 -3.45
N VAL A 72 -6.94 -3.23 -4.26
CA VAL A 72 -6.17 -3.36 -5.49
C VAL A 72 -7.05 -3.95 -6.58
N GLN A 73 -6.66 -3.78 -7.84
CA GLN A 73 -7.28 -4.49 -8.95
C GLN A 73 -6.36 -5.64 -9.35
N THR A 74 -6.90 -6.86 -9.43
CA THR A 74 -6.16 -8.03 -9.87
C THR A 74 -6.84 -8.64 -11.09
N ASP A 75 -6.03 -9.07 -12.05
CA ASP A 75 -6.49 -9.72 -13.28
C ASP A 75 -6.47 -11.26 -13.15
N GLU A 76 -5.93 -11.77 -12.05
CA GLU A 76 -5.88 -13.19 -11.71
C GLU A 76 -6.13 -13.39 -10.22
N VAL A 77 -6.99 -14.34 -9.91
CA VAL A 77 -7.08 -14.96 -8.58
C VAL A 77 -7.06 -16.46 -8.76
N LEU A 78 -6.54 -17.18 -7.79
CA LEU A 78 -6.75 -18.60 -7.63
C LEU A 78 -8.07 -18.82 -6.89
N GLU A 79 -8.97 -19.62 -7.44
CA GLU A 79 -10.10 -20.16 -6.69
C GLU A 79 -9.72 -21.49 -6.08
N ILE A 80 -9.78 -21.56 -4.74
CA ILE A 80 -9.59 -22.76 -3.94
C ILE A 80 -10.97 -23.27 -3.55
N ALA A 81 -11.29 -24.51 -3.90
CA ALA A 81 -12.55 -25.16 -3.55
C ALA A 81 -12.33 -26.25 -2.49
N ILE A 82 -13.21 -26.27 -1.49
CA ILE A 82 -13.33 -27.32 -0.47
C ILE A 82 -14.80 -27.78 -0.39
N PRO A 83 -15.14 -28.86 0.35
CA PRO A 83 -16.53 -29.25 0.54
C PRO A 83 -17.35 -28.09 1.15
N GLY A 84 -18.32 -27.59 0.41
CA GLY A 84 -19.26 -26.58 0.88
C GLY A 84 -18.76 -25.12 0.89
N ALA A 85 -17.52 -24.84 0.51
CA ALA A 85 -17.00 -23.47 0.46
C ALA A 85 -15.96 -23.25 -0.66
N ARG A 86 -15.79 -21.99 -1.06
CA ARG A 86 -14.79 -21.56 -2.04
C ARG A 86 -14.16 -20.26 -1.60
N LEU A 87 -12.88 -20.08 -1.92
CA LEU A 87 -12.16 -18.84 -1.71
C LEU A 87 -11.48 -18.40 -3.00
N ARG A 88 -11.64 -17.12 -3.35
CA ARG A 88 -10.92 -16.48 -4.43
C ARG A 88 -9.84 -15.58 -3.85
N ILE A 89 -8.59 -15.91 -4.14
CA ILE A 89 -7.42 -15.35 -3.47
C ILE A 89 -6.27 -15.20 -4.46
N THR A 90 -5.38 -14.23 -4.30
CA THR A 90 -4.22 -14.13 -5.19
C THR A 90 -3.23 -15.28 -4.93
N SER A 91 -2.52 -15.66 -5.99
CA SER A 91 -1.60 -16.81 -6.04
C SER A 91 -0.48 -16.79 -4.99
N GLU A 92 -0.08 -15.60 -4.53
CA GLU A 92 0.93 -15.38 -3.50
C GLU A 92 0.38 -15.26 -2.07
N HIS A 93 -0.94 -15.35 -1.85
CA HIS A 93 -1.49 -15.25 -0.51
C HIS A 93 -1.21 -16.52 0.31
N PRO A 94 -0.64 -16.42 1.52
CA PRO A 94 -0.43 -17.57 2.38
C PRO A 94 -1.74 -18.13 2.96
N VAL A 95 -2.00 -19.42 2.72
CA VAL A 95 -3.13 -20.19 3.27
C VAL A 95 -2.61 -21.15 4.33
N MET A 96 -3.30 -21.23 5.47
CA MET A 96 -2.86 -22.04 6.60
C MET A 96 -3.06 -23.53 6.31
N VAL A 97 -1.97 -24.30 6.27
CA VAL A 97 -1.97 -25.77 6.03
C VAL A 97 -1.67 -26.59 7.28
N GLY A 98 -1.17 -25.93 8.33
CA GLY A 98 -0.84 -26.50 9.62
C GLY A 98 -0.97 -25.43 10.70
N ARG A 99 -0.92 -25.80 11.99
CA ARG A 99 -0.92 -24.80 13.08
C ARG A 99 0.20 -23.77 12.86
N GLY A 100 -0.21 -22.54 12.53
CA GLY A 100 0.56 -21.40 12.00
C GLY A 100 1.62 -21.70 10.95
N GLN A 101 1.43 -22.77 10.17
CA GLN A 101 2.16 -23.08 8.95
C GLN A 101 1.35 -22.59 7.77
N TYR A 102 1.97 -21.83 6.88
CA TYR A 102 1.30 -21.25 5.72
C TYR A 102 2.02 -21.64 4.43
N LEU A 103 1.24 -22.11 3.46
CA LEU A 103 1.68 -22.40 2.11
C LEU A 103 1.11 -21.33 1.18
N LEU A 104 1.92 -20.87 0.21
CA LEU A 104 1.41 -19.95 -0.82
C LEU A 104 0.27 -20.60 -1.59
N ALA A 105 -0.80 -19.86 -1.86
CA ALA A 105 -1.98 -20.38 -2.57
C ALA A 105 -1.62 -21.12 -3.87
N LYS A 106 -0.67 -20.61 -4.66
CA LYS A 106 -0.21 -21.25 -5.91
C LYS A 106 0.48 -22.60 -5.74
N LEU A 107 0.97 -22.92 -4.55
CA LEU A 107 1.71 -24.15 -4.27
C LEU A 107 0.84 -25.26 -3.67
N LEU A 108 -0.39 -24.92 -3.25
CA LEU A 108 -1.38 -25.90 -2.81
C LEU A 108 -1.67 -26.90 -3.93
N LYS A 109 -2.20 -28.06 -3.56
CA LYS A 109 -2.63 -29.13 -4.46
C LYS A 109 -3.94 -29.72 -3.95
N PRO A 110 -4.73 -30.39 -4.80
CA PRO A 110 -5.81 -31.25 -4.32
C PRO A 110 -5.29 -32.22 -3.25
N GLU A 111 -6.11 -32.49 -2.24
CA GLU A 111 -5.82 -33.26 -1.03
C GLU A 111 -4.92 -32.57 0.02
N ASP A 112 -4.34 -31.39 -0.26
CA ASP A 112 -3.60 -30.67 0.77
C ASP A 112 -4.53 -30.26 1.93
N PRO A 113 -4.14 -30.53 3.19
CA PRO A 113 -4.94 -30.12 4.35
C PRO A 113 -4.82 -28.62 4.55
N ILE A 114 -5.96 -27.93 4.70
CA ILE A 114 -6.04 -26.52 5.08
C ILE A 114 -6.86 -26.33 6.36
N TYR A 115 -6.56 -25.28 7.10
CA TYR A 115 -7.36 -24.87 8.26
C TYR A 115 -8.57 -24.05 7.82
N PHE A 116 -9.73 -24.46 8.33
CA PHE A 116 -11.02 -23.85 8.05
C PHE A 116 -11.75 -23.52 9.36
N ALA A 117 -12.06 -22.24 9.56
CA ALA A 117 -12.81 -21.72 10.69
C ALA A 117 -14.33 -21.84 10.46
N GLN A 118 -14.99 -22.56 11.37
CA GLN A 118 -16.45 -22.61 11.49
C GLN A 118 -16.83 -21.97 12.82
N SER A 119 -17.32 -20.72 12.78
CA SER A 119 -17.59 -19.94 13.98
C SER A 119 -16.35 -19.87 14.89
N SER A 120 -16.38 -20.47 16.07
CA SER A 120 -15.28 -20.46 17.05
C SER A 120 -14.33 -21.66 16.96
N ASN A 121 -14.58 -22.63 16.07
CA ASN A 121 -13.77 -23.85 15.94
C ASN A 121 -12.93 -23.85 14.66
N LEU A 122 -11.73 -24.43 14.75
CA LEU A 122 -10.86 -24.70 13.61
C LEU A 122 -10.94 -26.18 13.23
N ALA A 123 -11.32 -26.45 11.99
CA ALA A 123 -11.27 -27.78 11.39
C ALA A 123 -10.13 -27.85 10.37
N VAL A 124 -9.68 -29.06 10.08
CA VAL A 124 -8.77 -29.33 8.95
C VAL A 124 -9.60 -29.95 7.83
N ILE A 125 -9.52 -29.37 6.64
CA ILE A 125 -10.30 -29.78 5.47
C ILE A 125 -9.35 -29.90 4.28
N ALA A 126 -9.50 -30.96 3.49
CA ALA A 126 -8.72 -31.16 2.27
C ALA A 126 -9.19 -30.24 1.13
N VAL A 127 -8.24 -29.68 0.39
CA VAL A 127 -8.51 -28.96 -0.86
C VAL A 127 -9.07 -29.94 -1.90
N GLN A 128 -10.24 -29.64 -2.47
CA GLN A 128 -10.82 -30.48 -3.53
C GLN A 128 -10.25 -30.14 -4.90
N SER A 129 -10.14 -28.85 -5.19
CA SER A 129 -9.57 -28.39 -6.46
C SER A 129 -9.08 -26.96 -6.34
N MET A 130 -8.19 -26.62 -7.26
CA MET A 130 -7.74 -25.26 -7.46
C MET A 130 -7.78 -24.92 -8.93
N ARG A 131 -8.22 -23.71 -9.25
CA ARG A 131 -8.20 -23.22 -10.62
C ARG A 131 -7.87 -21.74 -10.66
N PRO A 132 -6.98 -21.30 -11.56
CA PRO A 132 -6.83 -19.89 -11.82
C PRO A 132 -8.12 -19.35 -12.45
N ILE A 133 -8.55 -18.20 -12.00
CA ILE A 133 -9.63 -17.41 -12.57
C ILE A 133 -9.01 -16.13 -13.09
N LEU A 134 -8.96 -16.02 -14.41
CA LEU A 134 -8.50 -14.85 -15.14
C LEU A 134 -9.69 -13.91 -15.34
N GLU A 135 -10.11 -13.28 -14.25
CA GLU A 135 -11.22 -12.34 -14.24
C GLU A 135 -10.80 -11.08 -13.49
N LYS A 136 -10.94 -9.93 -14.15
CA LYS A 136 -10.64 -8.64 -13.56
C LYS A 136 -11.66 -8.35 -12.45
N GLN A 137 -11.19 -8.32 -11.22
CA GLN A 137 -12.00 -8.01 -10.05
C GLN A 137 -11.22 -7.17 -9.06
N SER A 138 -11.93 -6.38 -8.25
CA SER A 138 -11.32 -5.75 -7.09
C SER A 138 -10.87 -6.86 -6.14
N ALA A 139 -9.71 -6.68 -5.53
CA ALA A 139 -9.25 -7.54 -4.48
C ALA A 139 -8.81 -6.68 -3.29
N TYR A 140 -9.08 -7.18 -2.10
CA TYR A 140 -8.91 -6.47 -0.86
C TYR A 140 -7.93 -7.22 0.02
N ASN A 141 -7.21 -6.49 0.84
CA ASN A 141 -6.39 -7.06 1.87
C ASN A 141 -6.63 -6.32 3.19
N LEU A 142 -6.73 -7.04 4.29
CA LEU A 142 -7.00 -6.49 5.62
C LEU A 142 -5.75 -6.58 6.47
N LEU A 143 -5.41 -5.49 7.15
CA LEU A 143 -4.55 -5.56 8.31
C LEU A 143 -5.43 -5.85 9.52
N VAL A 144 -5.20 -6.98 10.21
CA VAL A 144 -5.99 -7.42 11.37
C VAL A 144 -5.09 -7.52 12.60
N SER A 145 -5.61 -7.10 13.75
CA SER A 145 -4.94 -7.25 15.05
C SER A 145 -5.90 -7.78 16.11
N PRO A 146 -5.45 -8.64 17.04
CA PRO A 146 -4.11 -9.25 17.13
C PRO A 146 -3.87 -10.31 16.03
N GLY A 147 -2.61 -10.68 15.80
CA GLY A 147 -2.21 -11.91 15.10
C GLY A 147 -2.10 -11.90 13.57
N GLY A 148 -2.58 -10.85 12.86
CA GLY A 148 -2.45 -10.76 11.39
C GLY A 148 -3.19 -11.85 10.60
N THR A 149 -3.72 -12.87 11.26
CA THR A 149 -4.41 -14.02 10.69
C THR A 149 -5.91 -13.83 10.84
N PHE A 150 -6.66 -14.05 9.77
CA PHE A 150 -8.11 -13.90 9.76
C PHE A 150 -8.78 -14.94 8.86
N ALA A 151 -10.10 -15.02 8.93
CA ALA A 151 -10.87 -16.08 8.26
C ALA A 151 -11.78 -15.56 7.13
N PRO A 152 -11.27 -15.31 5.90
CA PRO A 152 -12.10 -15.08 4.73
C PRO A 152 -12.76 -16.37 4.21
N ALA A 153 -14.06 -16.33 4.00
CA ALA A 153 -14.89 -17.46 3.60
C ALA A 153 -14.70 -18.73 4.47
N GLY A 154 -14.26 -18.54 5.72
CA GLY A 154 -13.86 -19.63 6.62
C GLY A 154 -12.42 -20.15 6.41
N PHE A 155 -11.75 -19.86 5.31
CA PHE A 155 -10.35 -20.23 5.11
C PHE A 155 -9.46 -19.40 6.02
N VAL A 156 -8.42 -19.99 6.61
CA VAL A 156 -7.50 -19.22 7.46
C VAL A 156 -6.32 -18.71 6.63
N VAL A 157 -6.18 -17.39 6.56
CA VAL A 157 -5.11 -16.71 5.80
C VAL A 157 -4.37 -15.72 6.68
N HIS A 158 -3.13 -15.39 6.31
CA HIS A 158 -2.28 -14.51 7.12
C HIS A 158 -1.80 -13.28 6.36
N ASN A 159 -1.95 -12.11 6.99
CA ASN A 159 -1.43 -10.84 6.52
C ASN A 159 -0.69 -10.06 7.64
N LYS A 160 0.65 -10.04 7.48
CA LYS A 160 1.63 -9.10 8.06
C LYS A 160 2.17 -9.44 9.46
N GLY A 161 3.46 -9.80 9.52
CA GLY A 161 4.30 -9.48 10.68
C GLY A 161 5.19 -8.26 10.47
N CYS A 162 5.75 -7.72 11.56
CA CYS A 162 6.62 -6.56 11.57
C CYS A 162 7.85 -6.81 12.45
N PHE A 163 8.89 -6.02 12.25
CA PHE A 163 10.17 -6.08 12.97
C PHE A 163 10.36 -4.86 13.85
N LEU A 164 11.14 -4.97 14.92
CA LEU A 164 11.44 -3.81 15.76
C LEU A 164 12.45 -2.85 15.09
N PRO A 165 12.58 -1.59 15.55
CA PRO A 165 13.36 -0.55 14.88
C PRO A 165 14.87 -0.86 14.82
N ASP A 166 15.35 -1.72 15.70
CA ASP A 166 16.73 -2.18 15.84
C ASP A 166 17.03 -3.47 15.06
N SER A 167 16.01 -4.12 14.48
CA SER A 167 16.20 -5.34 13.70
C SER A 167 17.13 -5.08 12.50
N GLN A 168 18.23 -5.83 12.42
CA GLN A 168 19.26 -5.63 11.41
C GLN A 168 18.80 -6.18 10.06
N ILE A 169 18.88 -5.41 8.98
CA ILE A 169 18.55 -5.87 7.64
C ILE A 169 19.83 -6.09 6.86
N LEU A 170 19.97 -7.29 6.29
CA LEU A 170 21.14 -7.62 5.48
C LEU A 170 21.03 -6.92 4.12
N ARG A 171 21.95 -5.98 3.89
CA ARG A 171 22.06 -5.23 2.65
C ARG A 171 22.70 -6.10 1.57
N ALA A 172 22.50 -5.72 0.31
CA ALA A 172 23.01 -6.46 -0.84
C ALA A 172 24.56 -6.49 -0.95
N ASP A 173 25.24 -5.60 -0.22
CA ASP A 173 26.69 -5.51 -0.10
C ASP A 173 27.25 -6.40 1.04
N GLY A 174 26.39 -7.12 1.75
CA GLY A 174 26.76 -7.98 2.88
C GLY A 174 26.87 -7.24 4.22
N THR A 175 26.70 -5.92 4.25
CA THR A 175 26.60 -5.14 5.49
C THR A 175 25.20 -5.27 6.10
N GLU A 176 25.09 -4.94 7.38
CA GLU A 176 23.82 -4.92 8.10
C GLU A 176 23.49 -3.50 8.54
N ALA A 177 22.22 -3.11 8.42
CA ALA A 177 21.73 -1.83 8.90
C ALA A 177 20.37 -1.98 9.61
N PRO A 178 20.11 -1.25 10.71
CA PRO A 178 18.82 -1.30 11.38
C PRO A 178 17.66 -0.97 10.44
N ILE A 179 16.53 -1.68 10.54
CA ILE A 179 15.37 -1.47 9.65
C ILE A 179 14.86 -0.02 9.68
N ARG A 180 14.99 0.69 10.81
CA ARG A 180 14.63 2.11 10.91
C ARG A 180 15.47 3.04 10.03
N THR A 181 16.67 2.63 9.62
CA THR A 181 17.58 3.41 8.77
C THR A 181 17.46 3.05 7.29
N ILE A 182 16.88 1.90 6.96
CA ILE A 182 16.57 1.50 5.58
C ILE A 182 15.62 2.55 4.95
N ARG A 183 15.76 2.81 3.66
CA ARG A 183 14.95 3.74 2.87
C ARG A 183 14.49 3.08 1.56
N PRO A 184 13.38 3.53 0.97
CA PRO A 184 13.08 3.18 -0.43
C PRO A 184 14.27 3.49 -1.34
N GLY A 185 14.62 2.54 -2.21
CA GLY A 185 15.80 2.58 -3.07
C GLY A 185 16.99 1.79 -2.53
N ASP A 186 17.04 1.45 -1.24
CA ASP A 186 18.11 0.60 -0.70
C ASP A 186 18.04 -0.82 -1.29
N GLN A 187 19.21 -1.41 -1.57
CA GLN A 187 19.28 -2.82 -1.96
C GLN A 187 19.54 -3.73 -0.76
N VAL A 188 18.72 -4.76 -0.64
CA VAL A 188 18.80 -5.78 0.40
C VAL A 188 19.04 -7.16 -0.21
N LEU A 189 19.66 -8.04 0.57
CA LEU A 189 19.81 -9.43 0.17
C LEU A 189 18.46 -10.14 0.34
N ALA A 190 18.11 -10.98 -0.63
CA ALA A 190 16.87 -11.73 -0.72
C ALA A 190 17.14 -13.15 -1.23
N PHE A 191 16.10 -13.99 -1.28
CA PHE A 191 16.19 -15.37 -1.72
C PHE A 191 14.95 -15.85 -2.48
N THR A 192 15.13 -16.68 -3.50
CA THR A 192 13.99 -17.29 -4.24
C THR A 192 13.35 -18.43 -3.45
N THR A 193 12.19 -18.92 -3.90
CA THR A 193 11.51 -20.08 -3.29
C THR A 193 12.34 -21.37 -3.35
N GLU A 194 13.29 -21.44 -4.26
CA GLU A 194 14.26 -22.52 -4.42
C GLU A 194 15.49 -22.35 -3.51
N GLY A 195 15.58 -21.23 -2.77
CA GLY A 195 16.67 -20.91 -1.86
C GLY A 195 17.87 -20.21 -2.51
N HIS A 196 17.75 -19.75 -3.77
CA HIS A 196 18.84 -19.03 -4.43
C HIS A 196 18.93 -17.58 -3.95
N MET A 197 20.14 -17.10 -3.65
CA MET A 197 20.34 -15.72 -3.22
C MET A 197 20.21 -14.75 -4.39
N VAL A 198 19.47 -13.67 -4.17
CA VAL A 198 19.25 -12.60 -5.14
C VAL A 198 19.29 -11.25 -4.42
N ARG A 199 19.46 -10.16 -5.17
CA ARG A 199 19.36 -8.80 -4.64
C ARG A 199 17.98 -8.25 -4.99
N THR A 200 17.40 -7.50 -4.07
CA THR A 200 16.12 -6.82 -4.29
C THR A 200 16.18 -5.39 -3.78
N THR A 201 15.35 -4.52 -4.34
CA THR A 201 15.28 -3.11 -3.95
C THR A 201 14.10 -2.88 -3.03
N VAL A 202 14.31 -2.14 -1.94
CA VAL A 202 13.23 -1.67 -1.07
C VAL A 202 12.40 -0.63 -1.82
N ARG A 203 11.10 -0.86 -1.95
CA ARG A 203 10.15 0.04 -2.59
C ARG A 203 9.39 0.91 -1.62
N ASN A 204 9.10 0.42 -0.43
CA ASN A 204 8.44 1.20 0.60
C ASN A 204 8.75 0.67 2.00
N ILE A 205 8.46 1.47 3.02
CA ILE A 205 8.56 1.13 4.44
C ILE A 205 7.21 1.37 5.09
N VAL A 206 6.73 0.37 5.81
CA VAL A 206 5.50 0.43 6.60
C VAL A 206 5.89 0.54 8.06
N ARG A 207 5.28 1.47 8.79
CA ARG A 207 5.48 1.67 10.24
C ARG A 207 4.14 1.53 10.96
N ARG A 208 4.14 0.99 12.18
CA ARG A 208 2.98 0.98 13.10
C ARG A 208 3.43 0.73 14.54
N GLU A 209 2.54 0.94 15.50
CA GLU A 209 2.72 0.52 16.89
C GLU A 209 2.09 -0.86 17.15
N VAL A 210 2.69 -1.63 18.06
CA VAL A 210 2.12 -2.88 18.61
C VAL A 210 2.32 -2.91 20.12
N ASP A 211 1.44 -3.62 20.84
CA ASP A 211 1.49 -3.71 22.31
C ASP A 211 2.36 -4.87 22.84
N GLU A 212 2.75 -5.79 21.96
CA GLU A 212 3.64 -6.91 22.27
C GLU A 212 4.46 -7.34 21.05
N PHE A 213 5.61 -7.96 21.32
CA PHE A 213 6.48 -8.59 20.33
C PHE A 213 7.15 -9.83 20.93
N VAL A 214 7.78 -10.64 20.11
CA VAL A 214 8.50 -11.85 20.51
C VAL A 214 10.00 -11.66 20.28
N VAL A 215 10.78 -12.08 21.27
CA VAL A 215 12.23 -12.29 21.16
C VAL A 215 12.45 -13.72 20.68
N LEU A 216 12.89 -13.84 19.44
CA LEU A 216 13.34 -15.09 18.83
C LEU A 216 14.86 -15.20 18.96
N GLN A 217 15.34 -16.32 19.46
CA GLN A 217 16.77 -16.61 19.58
C GLN A 217 17.09 -18.00 19.04
N THR A 218 18.18 -18.09 18.28
CA THR A 218 18.90 -19.33 17.93
C THR A 218 20.28 -19.30 18.59
N ASP A 219 21.07 -20.38 18.45
CA ASP A 219 22.45 -20.41 18.95
C ASP A 219 23.35 -19.30 18.39
N ARG A 220 22.98 -18.74 17.23
CA ARG A 220 23.83 -17.78 16.51
C ARG A 220 23.36 -16.34 16.63
N GLN A 221 22.06 -16.09 16.77
CA GLN A 221 21.52 -14.75 16.61
C GLN A 221 20.16 -14.57 17.28
N THR A 222 19.78 -13.32 17.49
CA THR A 222 18.52 -12.91 18.11
C THR A 222 17.79 -11.93 17.20
N LEU A 223 16.47 -12.03 17.15
CA LEU A 223 15.60 -11.12 16.43
C LEU A 223 14.37 -10.78 17.28
N ARG A 224 14.02 -9.51 17.31
CA ARG A 224 12.78 -9.03 17.92
C ARG A 224 11.78 -8.74 16.81
N VAL A 225 10.63 -9.37 16.89
CA VAL A 225 9.68 -9.44 15.77
C VAL A 225 8.28 -9.70 16.32
N THR A 226 7.25 -9.28 15.61
CA THR A 226 5.88 -9.59 16.03
C THR A 226 5.59 -11.08 15.84
N ALA A 227 4.72 -11.65 16.68
CA ALA A 227 4.47 -13.09 16.75
C ALA A 227 3.97 -13.67 15.42
N GLU A 228 3.35 -12.84 14.60
CA GLU A 228 2.75 -13.22 13.34
C GLU A 228 3.73 -13.17 12.15
N HIS A 229 5.00 -12.79 12.33
CA HIS A 229 5.92 -12.71 11.19
C HIS A 229 6.29 -14.11 10.63
N PRO A 230 6.17 -14.32 9.31
CA PRO A 230 6.50 -15.60 8.67
C PRO A 230 8.01 -15.79 8.49
N PHE A 231 8.55 -16.86 9.06
CA PHE A 231 9.92 -17.33 8.89
C PHE A 231 10.00 -18.46 7.88
N TYR A 232 11.03 -18.44 7.03
CA TYR A 232 11.27 -19.50 6.06
C TYR A 232 11.71 -20.78 6.77
N VAL A 233 11.02 -21.89 6.49
CA VAL A 233 11.32 -23.22 7.05
C VAL A 233 11.72 -24.23 5.95
N GLY A 234 12.07 -23.72 4.76
CA GLY A 234 12.56 -24.53 3.64
C GLY A 234 11.50 -24.89 2.61
N ARG A 235 11.93 -25.22 1.37
CA ARG A 235 11.08 -25.70 0.26
C ARG A 235 9.87 -24.81 -0.06
N GLY A 236 10.04 -23.49 0.04
CA GLY A 236 8.95 -22.51 -0.16
C GLY A 236 7.94 -22.40 1.00
N LEU A 237 8.14 -23.10 2.11
CA LEU A 237 7.25 -23.04 3.29
C LEU A 237 7.64 -21.92 4.24
N PHE A 238 6.63 -21.31 4.84
CA PHE A 238 6.80 -20.28 5.87
C PHE A 238 5.95 -20.59 7.11
N LYS A 239 6.54 -20.41 8.29
CA LYS A 239 5.86 -20.64 9.57
C LYS A 239 5.91 -19.35 10.39
N THR A 240 4.77 -18.96 10.93
CA THR A 240 4.68 -17.79 11.83
C THR A 240 5.36 -18.08 13.16
N LEU A 241 5.86 -17.04 13.81
CA LEU A 241 6.58 -17.21 15.07
C LEU A 241 5.70 -17.75 16.20
N GLU A 242 4.41 -17.42 16.22
CA GLU A 242 3.44 -17.95 17.19
C GLU A 242 3.18 -19.47 17.06
N ALA A 243 3.50 -20.05 15.91
CA ALA A 243 3.41 -21.49 15.69
C ALA A 243 4.73 -22.22 15.85
N LEU A 244 5.83 -21.48 15.87
CA LEU A 244 7.14 -22.02 16.13
C LEU A 244 7.29 -22.30 17.63
N THR A 245 7.93 -23.40 17.98
CA THR A 245 8.34 -23.72 19.35
C THR A 245 9.85 -23.84 19.44
N THR A 246 10.42 -23.72 20.65
CA THR A 246 11.81 -24.09 20.88
C THR A 246 12.09 -25.50 20.35
N GLY A 247 13.18 -25.66 19.59
CA GLY A 247 13.55 -26.87 18.87
C GLY A 247 13.13 -26.89 17.40
N ASP A 248 12.13 -26.10 16.99
CA ASP A 248 11.78 -25.98 15.57
C ASP A 248 12.92 -25.33 14.77
N VAL A 249 13.06 -25.74 13.52
CA VAL A 249 14.12 -25.25 12.62
C VAL A 249 13.59 -24.14 11.71
N ILE A 250 14.34 -23.04 11.65
CA ILE A 250 14.15 -21.94 10.70
C ILE A 250 15.43 -21.74 9.89
N PHE A 251 15.32 -21.18 8.70
CA PHE A 251 16.48 -20.91 7.85
C PHE A 251 17.05 -19.51 8.09
N ALA A 252 18.37 -19.42 8.07
CA ALA A 252 19.10 -18.17 8.21
C ALA A 252 20.33 -18.16 7.30
N TRP A 253 20.77 -16.98 6.91
CA TRP A 253 22.00 -16.77 6.14
C TRP A 253 23.22 -16.82 7.06
N ASP A 254 24.17 -17.70 6.79
CA ASP A 254 25.41 -17.79 7.58
C ASP A 254 26.59 -16.97 7.01
N GLY A 255 26.41 -16.36 5.84
CA GLY A 255 27.46 -15.70 5.08
C GLY A 255 27.76 -16.37 3.74
N GLN A 256 27.39 -17.65 3.57
CA GLN A 256 27.62 -18.44 2.37
C GLN A 256 26.36 -19.12 1.83
N ALA A 257 25.51 -19.64 2.72
CA ALA A 257 24.31 -20.38 2.36
C ALA A 257 23.15 -20.13 3.33
N LEU A 258 21.95 -20.52 2.89
CA LEU A 258 20.82 -20.71 3.78
C LEU A 258 21.06 -21.98 4.60
N VAL A 259 21.19 -21.83 5.91
CA VAL A 259 21.40 -22.94 6.83
C VAL A 259 20.24 -23.05 7.80
N GLU A 260 19.94 -24.29 8.17
CA GLU A 260 19.00 -24.62 9.23
C GLU A 260 19.53 -24.16 10.58
N GLN A 261 18.70 -23.48 11.35
CA GLN A 261 18.99 -23.08 12.72
C GLN A 261 17.82 -23.45 13.64
N PRO A 262 18.05 -24.27 14.67
CA PRO A 262 17.03 -24.57 15.67
C PRO A 262 16.80 -23.34 16.56
N ILE A 263 15.53 -23.11 16.89
CA ILE A 263 15.12 -22.08 17.82
C ILE A 263 15.47 -22.54 19.24
N VAL A 264 16.25 -21.75 19.97
CA VAL A 264 16.62 -22.07 21.36
C VAL A 264 15.72 -21.36 22.37
N ARG A 265 15.14 -20.23 21.99
CA ARG A 265 14.24 -19.47 22.87
C ARG A 265 13.25 -18.63 22.09
N LEU A 266 12.02 -18.61 22.61
CA LEU A 266 10.94 -17.69 22.24
C LEU A 266 10.39 -17.06 23.51
N GLU A 267 10.37 -15.73 23.56
CA GLU A 267 9.86 -14.98 24.71
C GLU A 267 8.95 -13.84 24.25
N THR A 268 7.70 -13.83 24.70
CA THR A 268 6.77 -12.73 24.40
C THR A 268 6.97 -11.60 25.40
N ILE A 269 7.20 -10.39 24.90
CA ILE A 269 7.38 -9.17 25.67
C ILE A 269 6.20 -8.25 25.40
N ARG A 270 5.47 -7.89 26.45
CA ARG A 270 4.30 -6.98 26.39
C ARG A 270 4.71 -5.56 26.68
N THR A 271 5.20 -4.89 25.65
CA THR A 271 5.57 -3.48 25.71
C THR A 271 5.14 -2.81 24.41
N ARG A 272 4.46 -1.67 24.54
CA ARG A 272 4.09 -0.84 23.40
C ARG A 272 5.33 -0.33 22.69
N THR A 273 5.50 -0.63 21.40
CA THR A 273 6.73 -0.34 20.64
C THR A 273 6.45 -0.16 19.14
N PRO A 274 7.14 0.77 18.47
CA PRO A 274 7.06 0.92 17.02
C PRO A 274 7.69 -0.27 16.30
N VAL A 275 7.04 -0.72 15.23
CA VAL A 275 7.50 -1.81 14.38
C VAL A 275 7.43 -1.43 12.90
N TYR A 276 8.35 -2.00 12.12
CA TYR A 276 8.64 -1.70 10.73
C TYR A 276 8.40 -2.93 9.86
N ASN A 277 8.01 -2.72 8.61
CA ASN A 277 8.06 -3.75 7.58
C ASN A 277 8.55 -3.12 6.28
N LEU A 278 9.30 -3.87 5.48
CA LEU A 278 9.75 -3.40 4.17
C LEU A 278 8.67 -3.73 3.13
N GLN A 279 8.79 -3.19 1.93
CA GLN A 279 8.18 -3.73 0.70
C GLN A 279 9.31 -3.75 -0.30
N THR A 280 9.52 -4.84 -1.02
CA THR A 280 10.67 -5.00 -1.93
C THR A 280 10.20 -5.32 -3.35
N ASP A 281 11.12 -5.41 -4.30
CA ASP A 281 10.85 -6.14 -5.55
C ASP A 281 10.76 -7.65 -5.29
N LEU A 282 10.43 -8.41 -6.34
CA LEU A 282 10.61 -9.86 -6.35
C LEU A 282 12.01 -10.22 -5.82
N PRO A 283 12.15 -11.34 -5.08
CA PRO A 283 11.16 -12.38 -4.82
C PRO A 283 10.25 -12.09 -3.62
N ASN A 284 10.27 -10.85 -3.09
CA ASN A 284 9.53 -10.47 -1.89
C ASN A 284 9.97 -11.28 -0.67
N THR A 285 11.27 -11.49 -0.54
CA THR A 285 11.91 -12.04 0.65
C THR A 285 13.09 -11.16 1.01
N PHE A 286 13.54 -11.23 2.25
CA PHE A 286 14.78 -10.58 2.66
C PHE A 286 15.31 -11.26 3.93
N PHE A 287 16.39 -10.71 4.48
CA PHE A 287 16.99 -11.20 5.71
C PHE A 287 16.90 -10.17 6.84
N ALA A 288 16.28 -10.57 7.96
CA ALA A 288 16.17 -9.77 9.18
C ALA A 288 16.95 -10.47 10.31
N SER A 289 17.96 -9.80 10.86
CA SER A 289 19.03 -10.35 11.69
C SER A 289 19.53 -11.68 11.11
N ARG A 290 19.73 -11.72 9.78
CA ARG A 290 20.07 -12.91 8.97
C ARG A 290 19.04 -14.03 8.91
N PHE A 291 17.90 -13.95 9.59
CA PHE A 291 16.82 -14.90 9.38
C PHE A 291 16.13 -14.67 8.04
N ALA A 292 15.85 -15.77 7.33
CA ALA A 292 15.14 -15.75 6.06
C ALA A 292 13.65 -15.48 6.29
N VAL A 293 13.14 -14.36 5.77
CA VAL A 293 11.76 -13.89 6.01
C VAL A 293 11.07 -13.49 4.71
N HIS A 294 9.73 -13.49 4.71
CA HIS A 294 8.91 -13.13 3.55
C HIS A 294 8.29 -11.73 3.64
N ASN A 295 8.08 -11.10 2.49
CA ASN A 295 7.64 -9.72 2.31
C ASN A 295 6.69 -9.51 1.10
N LYS A 296 6.46 -8.24 0.70
CA LYS A 296 5.46 -7.72 -0.25
C LYS A 296 6.09 -7.06 -1.51
N GLY A 297 5.54 -7.23 -2.73
CA GLY A 297 6.22 -7.01 -4.05
C GLY A 297 5.85 -5.88 -5.04
N GLY A 298 6.82 -5.44 -5.89
CA GLY A 298 6.79 -4.43 -7.00
C GLY A 298 6.56 -4.97 -8.45
N GLY A 299 6.63 -4.17 -9.54
CA GLY A 299 6.32 -4.59 -10.95
C GLY A 299 7.05 -3.81 -12.07
N GLY A 300 7.08 -4.35 -13.31
CA GLY A 300 8.15 -4.11 -14.33
C GLY A 300 8.20 -2.81 -15.18
N CYS A 301 9.30 -2.59 -15.92
CA CYS A 301 9.73 -1.32 -16.60
C CYS A 301 10.40 -1.52 -18.00
N PHE A 302 10.72 -0.45 -18.74
CA PHE A 302 11.38 -0.41 -20.08
C PHE A 302 12.54 0.59 -20.17
N PRO A 303 13.66 0.36 -20.89
CA PRO A 303 14.73 1.36 -21.02
C PRO A 303 14.36 2.57 -21.87
N ALA A 304 15.15 3.65 -21.75
CA ALA A 304 15.13 4.78 -22.69
C ALA A 304 15.25 4.30 -24.15
N GLY A 305 14.61 5.02 -25.07
CA GLY A 305 14.55 4.71 -26.49
C GLY A 305 13.50 3.65 -26.85
N THR A 306 12.80 3.06 -25.87
CA THR A 306 11.71 2.12 -26.15
C THR A 306 10.57 2.87 -26.85
N LEU A 307 10.28 2.48 -28.09
CA LEU A 307 9.25 3.14 -28.90
C LEU A 307 7.86 2.71 -28.44
N ILE A 308 7.08 3.67 -27.96
CA ILE A 308 5.68 3.50 -27.60
C ILE A 308 4.81 3.95 -28.77
N ARG A 309 3.81 3.15 -29.10
CA ARG A 309 2.91 3.49 -30.21
C ARG A 309 1.89 4.53 -29.78
N THR A 310 1.72 5.55 -30.62
CA THR A 310 0.74 6.63 -30.48
C THR A 310 -0.12 6.72 -31.74
N PRO A 311 -1.27 7.41 -31.71
CA PRO A 311 -2.09 7.60 -32.92
C PRO A 311 -1.34 8.36 -34.03
N GLN A 312 -0.33 9.15 -33.69
CA GLN A 312 0.47 9.95 -34.62
C GLN A 312 1.76 9.27 -35.08
N GLY A 313 2.09 8.07 -34.57
CA GLY A 313 3.32 7.37 -34.91
C GLY A 313 3.93 6.64 -33.71
N GLN A 314 5.25 6.51 -33.69
CA GLN A 314 5.98 5.96 -32.55
C GLN A 314 6.70 7.09 -31.82
N THR A 315 6.70 7.04 -30.50
CA THR A 315 7.34 8.05 -29.64
C THR A 315 8.20 7.34 -28.60
N PRO A 316 9.47 7.73 -28.41
CA PRO A 316 10.29 7.18 -27.34
C PRO A 316 9.62 7.36 -25.96
N ILE A 317 9.70 6.34 -25.11
CA ILE A 317 9.02 6.31 -23.81
C ILE A 317 9.39 7.50 -22.91
N GLU A 318 10.64 7.94 -22.96
CA GLU A 318 11.17 9.08 -22.21
C GLU A 318 10.65 10.44 -22.69
N ALA A 319 10.12 10.51 -23.91
CA ALA A 319 9.54 11.72 -24.49
C ALA A 319 8.04 11.86 -24.19
N LEU A 320 7.42 10.86 -23.55
CA LEU A 320 6.03 10.91 -23.15
C LEU A 320 5.84 11.66 -21.83
N ALA A 321 4.69 12.31 -21.66
CA ALA A 321 4.29 12.97 -20.43
C ALA A 321 2.84 12.61 -20.09
N PRO A 322 2.40 12.73 -18.81
CA PRO A 322 0.99 12.57 -18.46
C PRO A 322 0.07 13.38 -19.40
N GLY A 323 -0.98 12.72 -19.89
CA GLY A 323 -1.92 13.24 -20.88
C GLY A 323 -1.58 12.90 -22.34
N ALA A 324 -0.35 12.47 -22.66
CA ALA A 324 0.06 12.14 -24.03
C ALA A 324 -0.75 10.97 -24.61
N PRO A 325 -1.15 11.01 -25.90
CA PRO A 325 -1.92 9.93 -26.51
C PRO A 325 -1.04 8.71 -26.80
N VAL A 326 -1.55 7.51 -26.53
CA VAL A 326 -0.90 6.23 -26.83
C VAL A 326 -1.92 5.24 -27.38
N LEU A 327 -1.47 4.27 -28.16
CA LEU A 327 -2.31 3.16 -28.60
C LEU A 327 -2.22 2.03 -27.60
N ALA A 328 -3.38 1.57 -27.17
CA ALA A 328 -3.56 0.55 -26.17
C ALA A 328 -4.30 -0.67 -26.75
N VAL A 329 -4.21 -1.82 -26.08
CA VAL A 329 -4.91 -3.04 -26.48
C VAL A 329 -6.03 -3.34 -25.49
N GLY A 330 -7.26 -3.14 -25.94
CA GLY A 330 -8.48 -3.40 -25.20
C GLY A 330 -8.95 -4.86 -25.28
N PRO A 331 -10.17 -5.15 -24.76
CA PRO A 331 -10.80 -6.46 -24.86
C PRO A 331 -10.85 -6.97 -26.30
N GLU A 332 -10.80 -8.30 -26.48
CA GLU A 332 -10.77 -8.96 -27.80
C GLU A 332 -9.60 -8.54 -28.69
N SER A 333 -8.51 -8.03 -28.11
CA SER A 333 -7.32 -7.59 -28.85
C SER A 333 -7.57 -6.40 -29.80
N LYS A 334 -8.64 -5.61 -29.56
CA LYS A 334 -8.90 -4.38 -30.32
C LYS A 334 -7.96 -3.27 -29.89
N VAL A 335 -7.41 -2.56 -30.86
CA VAL A 335 -6.60 -1.36 -30.60
C VAL A 335 -7.52 -0.19 -30.30
N VAL A 336 -7.23 0.52 -29.22
CA VAL A 336 -7.99 1.66 -28.74
C VAL A 336 -7.06 2.82 -28.38
N ASP A 337 -7.56 4.04 -28.44
CA ASP A 337 -6.84 5.20 -27.96
C ASP A 337 -6.85 5.23 -26.43
N ALA A 338 -5.69 5.47 -25.84
CA ALA A 338 -5.50 5.73 -24.43
C ALA A 338 -4.60 6.96 -24.24
N ARG A 339 -4.41 7.36 -22.99
CA ARG A 339 -3.50 8.42 -22.60
C ARG A 339 -2.51 7.91 -21.57
N VAL A 340 -1.35 8.53 -21.52
CA VAL A 340 -0.42 8.34 -20.41
C VAL A 340 -1.05 8.96 -19.17
N ASP A 341 -1.21 8.18 -18.12
CA ASP A 341 -1.69 8.62 -16.82
C ASP A 341 -0.51 9.00 -15.92
N GLU A 342 0.56 8.21 -15.96
CA GLU A 342 1.78 8.44 -15.19
C GLU A 342 3.00 7.86 -15.92
N LEU A 343 4.15 8.53 -15.81
CA LEU A 343 5.44 8.03 -16.26
C LEU A 343 6.38 7.92 -15.06
N LEU A 344 6.74 6.70 -14.68
CA LEU A 344 7.63 6.41 -13.57
C LEU A 344 9.05 6.18 -14.11
N VAL A 345 10.06 6.72 -13.44
CA VAL A 345 11.47 6.56 -13.83
C VAL A 345 12.27 5.92 -12.70
N THR A 346 13.04 4.89 -13.01
CA THR A 346 13.91 4.17 -12.07
C THR A 346 15.15 3.64 -12.78
N ARG A 347 15.92 2.75 -12.15
CA ARG A 347 17.05 2.04 -12.77
C ARG A 347 16.88 0.54 -12.56
N SER A 348 17.15 -0.25 -13.59
CA SER A 348 17.07 -1.70 -13.51
C SER A 348 17.88 -2.37 -14.61
N LYS A 349 18.13 -3.67 -14.46
CA LYS A 349 18.70 -4.50 -15.52
C LYS A 349 17.67 -4.74 -16.60
N VAL A 350 18.13 -4.60 -17.83
CA VAL A 350 17.33 -4.79 -19.02
C VAL A 350 17.69 -6.14 -19.61
N LEU A 351 16.68 -6.90 -20.03
CA LEU A 351 16.88 -8.00 -20.96
C LEU A 351 16.39 -7.60 -22.34
N ARG A 352 17.01 -8.18 -23.36
CA ARG A 352 16.63 -8.06 -24.75
C ARG A 352 16.05 -9.37 -25.22
N ILE A 353 14.78 -9.34 -25.63
CA ILE A 353 14.09 -10.42 -26.31
C ILE A 353 14.22 -10.16 -27.81
N GLU A 354 14.91 -11.04 -28.52
CA GLU A 354 14.95 -11.02 -29.99
C GLU A 354 13.89 -11.96 -30.53
N THR A 355 13.12 -11.48 -31.49
CA THR A 355 12.09 -12.25 -32.19
C THR A 355 12.27 -12.16 -33.70
N ASP A 356 11.56 -12.99 -34.44
CA ASP A 356 11.44 -12.92 -35.90
C ASP A 356 10.74 -11.63 -36.41
N ARG A 357 10.17 -10.81 -35.53
CA ARG A 357 9.49 -9.53 -35.87
C ARG A 357 10.04 -8.30 -35.15
N GLY A 358 11.28 -8.37 -34.67
CA GLY A 358 11.94 -7.26 -33.98
C GLY A 358 12.38 -7.65 -32.58
N ALA A 359 12.75 -6.66 -31.77
CA ALA A 359 13.26 -6.90 -30.43
C ALA A 359 12.56 -6.04 -29.38
N LEU A 360 12.28 -6.64 -28.22
CA LEU A 360 11.80 -5.95 -27.04
C LEU A 360 12.92 -5.85 -26.01
N ARG A 361 13.21 -4.64 -25.54
CA ARG A 361 14.08 -4.42 -24.39
C ARG A 361 13.22 -4.06 -23.20
N THR A 362 13.31 -4.79 -22.09
CA THR A 362 12.45 -4.60 -20.92
C THR A 362 13.05 -5.24 -19.66
N THR A 363 12.49 -5.00 -18.46
CA THR A 363 12.89 -5.72 -17.24
C THR A 363 12.33 -7.13 -17.24
N SER A 364 12.96 -8.06 -16.50
CA SER A 364 12.57 -9.48 -16.49
C SER A 364 11.15 -9.75 -16.00
N ASP A 365 10.62 -8.87 -15.16
CA ASP A 365 9.29 -8.96 -14.58
C ASP A 365 8.20 -8.27 -15.42
N HIS A 366 8.57 -7.63 -16.54
CA HIS A 366 7.60 -6.93 -17.36
C HIS A 366 6.69 -7.94 -18.10
N PRO A 367 5.35 -7.81 -17.97
CA PRO A 367 4.43 -8.74 -18.64
C PRO A 367 4.38 -8.51 -20.16
N VAL A 368 4.65 -9.57 -20.93
CA VAL A 368 4.57 -9.61 -22.40
C VAL A 368 3.44 -10.56 -22.81
N LYS A 369 2.55 -10.13 -23.71
CA LYS A 369 1.39 -10.92 -24.13
C LYS A 369 1.80 -12.08 -25.04
N ARG A 370 1.44 -13.29 -24.65
CA ARG A 370 1.60 -14.53 -25.41
C ARG A 370 0.48 -14.72 -26.43
N LEU A 371 0.71 -15.58 -27.42
CA LEU A 371 -0.30 -15.91 -28.43
C LEU A 371 -1.56 -16.56 -27.83
N ASN A 372 -1.42 -17.29 -26.71
CA ASN A 372 -2.55 -17.88 -25.99
C ASN A 372 -3.42 -16.83 -25.24
N GLY A 373 -3.08 -15.54 -25.33
CA GLY A 373 -3.83 -14.44 -24.73
C GLY A 373 -3.35 -14.02 -23.34
N GLU A 374 -2.55 -14.84 -22.67
CA GLU A 374 -2.00 -14.59 -21.34
C GLU A 374 -0.78 -13.68 -21.38
N PHE A 375 -0.43 -13.06 -20.25
CA PHE A 375 0.86 -12.38 -20.10
C PHE A 375 1.86 -13.28 -19.38
N ALA A 376 3.10 -13.24 -19.81
CA ALA A 376 4.22 -13.87 -19.15
C ALA A 376 5.27 -12.82 -18.77
N PRO A 377 5.94 -12.93 -17.62
CA PRO A 377 7.13 -12.13 -17.35
C PRO A 377 8.16 -12.32 -18.47
N ALA A 378 8.74 -11.22 -18.94
CA ALA A 378 9.72 -11.20 -20.02
C ALA A 378 10.90 -12.17 -19.80
N GLY A 379 11.34 -12.32 -18.55
CA GLY A 379 12.44 -13.21 -18.15
C GLY A 379 12.08 -14.69 -18.09
N GLU A 380 10.79 -15.04 -18.09
CA GLU A 380 10.32 -16.43 -18.11
C GLU A 380 10.11 -16.97 -19.53
N LEU A 381 10.18 -16.09 -20.54
CA LEU A 381 10.12 -16.50 -21.94
C LEU A 381 11.34 -17.35 -22.28
N LYS A 382 11.17 -18.25 -23.25
CA LYS A 382 12.24 -19.11 -23.78
C LYS A 382 12.24 -19.03 -25.30
N ALA A 383 13.36 -19.40 -25.93
CA ALA A 383 13.39 -19.56 -27.39
C ALA A 383 12.28 -20.51 -27.85
N GLY A 384 11.57 -20.13 -28.91
CA GLY A 384 10.37 -20.80 -29.41
C GLY A 384 9.04 -20.31 -28.82
N ALA A 385 9.06 -19.49 -27.76
CA ALA A 385 7.84 -18.89 -27.23
C ALA A 385 7.19 -17.94 -28.26
N ARG A 386 5.85 -17.90 -28.32
CA ARG A 386 5.10 -17.04 -29.25
C ARG A 386 4.44 -15.88 -28.50
N VAL A 387 4.84 -14.66 -28.80
CA VAL A 387 4.33 -13.40 -28.23
C VAL A 387 3.55 -12.60 -29.28
N LEU A 388 2.70 -11.67 -28.86
CA LEU A 388 1.95 -10.82 -29.78
C LEU A 388 2.71 -9.52 -30.07
N SER A 389 2.85 -9.24 -31.37
CA SER A 389 3.46 -8.02 -31.90
C SER A 389 2.51 -7.37 -32.91
N TRP A 390 2.54 -6.05 -33.00
CA TRP A 390 1.76 -5.26 -33.93
C TRP A 390 2.51 -5.05 -35.23
N ALA A 391 1.91 -5.47 -36.35
CA ALA A 391 2.46 -5.23 -37.68
C ALA A 391 1.32 -5.11 -38.70
N HIS A 392 1.48 -4.24 -39.69
CA HIS A 392 0.52 -4.06 -40.79
C HIS A 392 -0.93 -3.80 -40.34
N GLY A 393 -1.12 -3.10 -39.21
CA GLY A 393 -2.46 -2.77 -38.72
C GLY A 393 -3.18 -3.91 -37.98
N THR A 394 -2.48 -5.00 -37.65
CA THR A 394 -3.04 -6.14 -36.92
C THR A 394 -2.04 -6.76 -35.94
N LEU A 395 -2.52 -7.61 -35.03
CA LEU A 395 -1.67 -8.39 -34.13
C LEU A 395 -1.23 -9.69 -34.80
N LEU A 396 0.08 -9.92 -34.84
CA LEU A 396 0.69 -11.12 -35.37
C LEU A 396 1.56 -11.82 -34.30
N PRO A 397 1.64 -13.16 -34.32
CA PRO A 397 2.47 -13.92 -33.39
C PRO A 397 3.95 -13.85 -33.76
N ALA A 398 4.79 -13.20 -32.95
CA ALA A 398 6.24 -13.19 -33.07
C ALA A 398 6.86 -14.35 -32.27
N THR A 399 7.85 -15.03 -32.85
CA THR A 399 8.56 -16.14 -32.23
C THR A 399 9.83 -15.63 -31.56
N VAL A 400 10.00 -15.89 -30.28
CA VAL A 400 11.22 -15.56 -29.53
C VAL A 400 12.36 -16.44 -30.05
N LEU A 401 13.40 -15.80 -30.58
CA LEU A 401 14.61 -16.46 -31.08
C LEU A 401 15.65 -16.59 -29.97
N ARG A 402 15.82 -15.51 -29.19
CA ARG A 402 16.88 -15.42 -28.17
C ARG A 402 16.50 -14.41 -27.09
N ILE A 403 16.99 -14.66 -25.87
CA ILE A 403 16.91 -13.72 -24.75
C ILE A 403 18.32 -13.50 -24.23
N ALA A 404 18.71 -12.23 -24.07
CA ALA A 404 19.99 -11.86 -23.48
C ALA A 404 19.79 -10.86 -22.35
N PHE A 405 20.49 -11.06 -21.24
CA PHE A 405 20.60 -10.05 -20.20
C PHE A 405 21.67 -9.03 -20.59
N GLU A 406 21.38 -7.75 -20.39
CA GLU A 406 22.38 -6.70 -20.49
C GLU A 406 23.07 -6.56 -19.12
N GLU A 407 24.40 -6.51 -19.11
CA GLU A 407 25.18 -6.58 -17.87
C GLU A 407 25.01 -5.34 -16.97
N GLN A 408 24.71 -4.19 -17.58
CA GLN A 408 24.64 -2.90 -16.88
C GLN A 408 23.21 -2.44 -16.64
N GLU A 409 22.96 -1.92 -15.44
CA GLU A 409 21.70 -1.25 -15.10
C GLU A 409 21.58 0.07 -15.86
N GLN A 410 20.41 0.27 -16.47
CA GLN A 410 20.09 1.46 -17.24
C GLN A 410 18.89 2.16 -16.62
N GLN A 411 18.71 3.44 -16.96
CA GLN A 411 17.49 4.15 -16.62
C GLN A 411 16.32 3.51 -17.36
N VAL A 412 15.30 3.13 -16.60
CA VAL A 412 14.09 2.49 -17.11
C VAL A 412 12.85 3.27 -16.69
N TYR A 413 11.82 3.17 -17.50
CA TYR A 413 10.58 3.90 -17.48
C TYR A 413 9.43 2.89 -17.36
N ASN A 414 8.47 3.16 -16.49
CA ASN A 414 7.20 2.43 -16.48
C ASN A 414 6.07 3.41 -16.82
N LEU A 415 5.31 3.06 -17.85
CA LEU A 415 4.21 3.85 -18.36
C LEU A 415 2.90 3.32 -17.78
N ARG A 416 2.19 4.12 -16.98
CA ARG A 416 0.78 3.87 -16.67
C ARG A 416 -0.06 4.55 -17.73
N THR A 417 -0.92 3.79 -18.38
CA THR A 417 -1.90 4.33 -19.33
C THR A 417 -3.27 4.42 -18.63
N THR A 418 -4.11 5.36 -19.05
CA THR A 418 -5.54 5.27 -18.81
C THR A 418 -6.03 3.94 -19.38
N TRP A 419 -7.13 3.40 -18.85
CA TRP A 419 -7.68 2.14 -19.33
C TRP A 419 -7.71 2.06 -20.87
N PRO A 420 -7.22 0.95 -21.47
CA PRO A 420 -6.66 -0.25 -20.83
C PRO A 420 -5.17 -0.10 -20.47
N ASN A 421 -4.70 -0.76 -19.39
CA ASN A 421 -3.29 -0.72 -18.95
C ASN A 421 -2.35 -1.57 -19.83
N THR A 422 -2.72 -1.75 -21.09
CA THR A 422 -2.04 -2.58 -22.07
C THR A 422 -1.64 -1.69 -23.22
N PHE A 423 -0.37 -1.68 -23.61
CA PHE A 423 0.10 -0.80 -24.67
C PHE A 423 1.15 -1.50 -25.53
N PHE A 424 1.56 -0.82 -26.59
CA PHE A 424 2.58 -1.29 -27.49
C PHE A 424 3.94 -0.70 -27.11
N ALA A 425 4.87 -1.55 -26.68
CA ALA A 425 6.27 -1.20 -26.45
C ALA A 425 7.13 -1.95 -27.46
N ALA A 426 7.88 -1.22 -28.29
CA ALA A 426 8.59 -1.75 -29.45
C ALA A 426 7.71 -2.65 -30.33
N ASP A 427 6.44 -2.24 -30.51
CA ASP A 427 5.36 -2.97 -31.18
C ASP A 427 4.92 -4.28 -30.50
N PHE A 428 5.49 -4.69 -29.37
CA PHE A 428 5.01 -5.83 -28.59
C PHE A 428 3.89 -5.41 -27.64
N VAL A 429 2.91 -6.29 -27.44
CA VAL A 429 1.82 -6.05 -26.49
C VAL A 429 2.32 -6.31 -25.08
N THR A 430 2.35 -5.26 -24.26
CA THR A 430 2.83 -5.31 -22.88
C THR A 430 1.78 -4.73 -21.93
N HIS A 431 1.90 -5.04 -20.64
CA HIS A 431 0.90 -4.64 -19.64
C HIS A 431 1.54 -4.02 -18.41
N ASN A 432 0.98 -2.90 -17.94
CA ASN A 432 1.38 -2.32 -16.66
C ASN A 432 0.48 -2.87 -15.55
N LYS A 433 1.10 -3.58 -14.59
CA LYS A 433 0.42 -4.16 -13.43
C LYS A 433 0.00 -3.05 -12.46
N GLY A 434 -1.14 -2.41 -12.74
CA GLY A 434 -1.77 -1.42 -11.88
C GLY A 434 -2.60 -0.38 -12.64
N GLY A 435 -3.91 -0.57 -12.72
CA GLY A 435 -4.83 0.50 -13.12
C GLY A 435 -6.30 0.12 -13.04
N SER A 436 -7.00 0.78 -12.11
CA SER A 436 -8.45 0.80 -11.98
C SER A 436 -9.11 1.53 -13.15
N SER A 437 -10.21 0.98 -13.65
CA SER A 437 -11.07 1.64 -14.64
C SER A 437 -12.50 1.68 -14.12
N SER A 438 -12.91 2.81 -13.56
CA SER A 438 -14.29 3.09 -13.21
C SER A 438 -15.10 3.32 -14.50
N ARG A 439 -16.22 2.63 -14.68
CA ARG A 439 -17.32 3.14 -15.53
C ARG A 439 -18.68 2.95 -14.88
N SER A 440 -19.31 4.10 -14.77
CA SER A 440 -20.72 4.37 -14.51
C SER A 440 -21.65 3.64 -15.48
N SER A 441 -22.75 3.18 -14.91
CA SER A 441 -23.94 2.66 -15.54
C SER A 441 -24.57 3.64 -16.54
N SER A 442 -24.84 3.19 -17.75
CA SER A 442 -25.87 3.77 -18.61
C SER A 442 -26.84 2.69 -19.07
N SER A 443 -28.11 2.97 -18.77
CA SER A 443 -29.32 2.25 -19.13
C SER A 443 -29.65 2.33 -20.62
N SER A 444 -30.13 1.23 -21.22
CA SER A 444 -31.14 1.25 -22.28
C SER A 444 -31.79 -0.12 -22.53
N SER A 445 -33.04 -0.23 -22.08
CA SER A 445 -34.26 -0.69 -22.78
C SER A 445 -34.25 -1.88 -23.78
N GLY A 446 -35.17 -2.83 -23.49
CA GLY A 446 -36.04 -3.55 -24.43
C GLY A 446 -35.54 -4.94 -24.88
N SER A 447 -36.33 -6.01 -25.04
CA SER A 447 -37.78 -6.23 -24.93
C SER A 447 -38.08 -7.74 -25.07
N ARG A 448 -39.09 -8.24 -24.31
CA ARG A 448 -40.08 -9.31 -24.61
C ARG A 448 -39.69 -10.80 -24.69
N SER A 449 -40.35 -11.60 -23.83
CA SER A 449 -41.32 -12.69 -24.17
C SER A 449 -41.77 -13.37 -22.86
N SER A 450 -43.02 -13.17 -22.42
CA SER A 450 -44.24 -13.99 -22.65
C SER A 450 -44.51 -15.05 -21.56
N SER A 451 -45.40 -14.66 -20.64
CA SER A 451 -46.47 -15.40 -19.94
C SER A 451 -46.47 -16.94 -19.84
N SER A 452 -46.75 -17.42 -18.62
CA SER A 452 -47.92 -18.25 -18.33
C SER A 452 -48.33 -18.13 -16.85
N ARG A 453 -49.64 -18.26 -16.59
CA ARG A 453 -50.35 -18.03 -15.32
C ARG A 453 -50.75 -19.35 -14.66
N SER A 454 -50.89 -19.35 -13.33
CA SER A 454 -51.94 -20.03 -12.51
C SER A 454 -51.62 -19.74 -11.02
N SER A 455 -52.40 -18.92 -10.28
CA SER A 455 -53.71 -19.11 -9.61
C SER A 455 -53.62 -19.59 -8.15
N SER A 456 -53.82 -18.60 -7.25
CA SER A 456 -54.35 -18.54 -5.87
C SER A 456 -54.79 -19.78 -5.08
N SER A 457 -54.55 -19.76 -3.75
CA SER A 457 -55.62 -19.62 -2.72
C SER A 457 -55.06 -19.26 -1.33
N SER A 458 -55.78 -18.42 -0.59
CA SER A 458 -55.52 -17.89 0.75
C SER A 458 -56.31 -18.63 1.85
N SER A 459 -55.83 -18.58 3.10
CA SER A 459 -56.68 -18.49 4.30
C SER A 459 -55.89 -17.85 5.46
N GLU A 460 -56.56 -16.93 6.15
CA GLU A 460 -56.09 -16.10 7.26
C GLU A 460 -56.61 -16.69 8.57
N GLU A 461 -55.78 -16.68 9.62
CA GLU A 461 -56.18 -16.52 11.03
C GLU A 461 -54.90 -16.18 11.83
N ASP A 462 -54.95 -15.07 12.60
CA ASP A 462 -54.22 -14.80 13.87
C ASP A 462 -53.63 -13.37 14.01
N GLU A 463 -54.51 -12.35 14.14
CA GLU A 463 -54.12 -10.93 14.30
C GLU A 463 -54.02 -10.43 15.76
N THR A 464 -54.19 -11.28 16.78
CA THR A 464 -54.25 -10.78 18.18
C THR A 464 -52.93 -10.88 18.96
N ILE A 465 -51.95 -11.67 18.47
CA ILE A 465 -50.64 -11.83 19.13
C ILE A 465 -49.65 -10.70 18.74
N GLY A 466 -49.86 -10.03 17.60
CA GLY A 466 -48.94 -9.01 17.07
C GLY A 466 -48.88 -7.70 17.85
N LEU A 467 -49.97 -7.29 18.52
CA LEU A 467 -50.06 -5.95 19.11
C LEU A 467 -49.32 -5.82 20.46
N ILE A 468 -49.28 -6.89 21.26
CA ILE A 468 -48.57 -6.91 22.55
C ILE A 468 -47.05 -7.04 22.34
N ALA A 469 -46.62 -7.76 21.30
CA ALA A 469 -45.21 -7.85 20.89
C ALA A 469 -44.66 -6.52 20.35
N ALA A 470 -45.49 -5.73 19.65
CA ALA A 470 -45.09 -4.45 19.08
C ALA A 470 -44.78 -3.38 20.14
N ILE A 471 -45.56 -3.30 21.22
CA ILE A 471 -45.36 -2.29 22.28
C ILE A 471 -44.10 -2.62 23.10
N GLY A 472 -43.87 -3.90 23.43
CA GLY A 472 -42.67 -4.36 24.13
C GLY A 472 -41.38 -4.11 23.32
N ALA A 473 -41.41 -4.37 22.01
CA ALA A 473 -40.29 -4.14 21.11
C ALA A 473 -39.92 -2.66 20.99
N VAL A 474 -40.91 -1.74 20.93
CA VAL A 474 -40.65 -0.30 20.84
C VAL A 474 -40.01 0.24 22.13
N THR A 475 -40.45 -0.22 23.31
CA THR A 475 -39.81 0.16 24.58
C THR A 475 -38.38 -0.36 24.72
N ILE A 476 -38.10 -1.58 24.25
CA ILE A 476 -36.75 -2.15 24.26
C ILE A 476 -35.86 -1.41 23.25
N ILE A 477 -36.37 -1.06 22.07
CA ILE A 477 -35.63 -0.27 21.08
C ILE A 477 -35.30 1.13 21.63
N ILE A 478 -36.22 1.79 22.33
CA ILE A 478 -35.96 3.11 22.93
C ILE A 478 -34.91 3.01 24.05
N ILE A 479 -34.98 1.98 24.91
CA ILE A 479 -33.99 1.77 25.98
C ILE A 479 -32.61 1.42 25.39
N VAL A 480 -32.56 0.55 24.38
CA VAL A 480 -31.35 0.21 23.63
C VAL A 480 -30.81 1.43 22.89
N PHE A 481 -31.66 2.29 22.33
CA PHE A 481 -31.26 3.53 21.68
C PHE A 481 -30.71 4.57 22.68
N ILE A 482 -31.29 4.67 23.88
CA ILE A 482 -30.76 5.52 24.97
C ILE A 482 -29.43 4.96 25.51
N ILE A 483 -29.29 3.63 25.62
CA ILE A 483 -28.04 2.96 26.02
C ILE A 483 -26.98 3.13 24.93
N ILE A 484 -27.34 3.03 23.64
CA ILE A 484 -26.44 3.27 22.50
C ILE A 484 -26.02 4.75 22.45
N ILE A 485 -26.91 5.72 22.71
CA ILE A 485 -26.54 7.14 22.80
C ILE A 485 -25.63 7.39 24.02
N ARG A 486 -25.87 6.72 25.16
CA ARG A 486 -24.98 6.80 26.33
C ARG A 486 -23.65 6.07 26.13
N ALA A 487 -23.62 4.98 25.36
CA ALA A 487 -22.42 4.21 25.04
C ALA A 487 -21.60 4.85 23.91
N SER A 488 -22.24 5.49 22.93
CA SER A 488 -21.56 6.26 21.87
C SER A 488 -20.98 7.58 22.40
N ARG A 489 -21.46 8.07 23.56
CA ARG A 489 -20.78 9.14 24.29
C ARG A 489 -19.47 8.69 24.94
N ARG A 490 -19.17 7.39 25.00
CA ARG A 490 -18.02 6.86 25.77
C ARG A 490 -16.87 6.33 24.92
N ASN A 491 -17.01 6.20 23.61
CA ASN A 491 -15.92 5.78 22.72
C ASN A 491 -15.90 6.61 21.44
N LYS A 492 -15.19 7.75 21.48
CA LYS A 492 -14.65 8.40 20.29
C LYS A 492 -13.33 7.70 19.93
N GLU A 493 -13.22 7.32 18.67
CA GLU A 493 -12.00 6.81 18.03
C GLU A 493 -10.92 7.92 17.99
N ASN A 494 -9.64 7.54 18.07
CA ASN A 494 -8.46 8.41 18.25
C ASN A 494 -8.16 9.38 17.07
N LEU A 495 -9.07 10.31 16.78
CA LEU A 495 -8.76 11.61 16.17
C LEU A 495 -8.51 12.68 17.25
N ASP A 496 -8.78 12.35 18.53
CA ASP A 496 -8.65 13.24 19.69
C ASP A 496 -7.25 13.16 20.36
N PHE A 497 -6.26 12.49 19.76
CA PHE A 497 -4.92 12.41 20.36
C PHE A 497 -4.19 13.74 20.22
N VAL A 498 -4.18 14.50 21.31
CA VAL A 498 -3.52 15.79 21.44
C VAL A 498 -2.42 15.66 22.50
N TYR A 499 -1.17 15.91 22.10
CA TYR A 499 -0.04 15.96 23.02
C TYR A 499 -0.27 17.01 24.11
N ARG A 500 0.16 16.70 25.33
CA ARG A 500 0.10 17.66 26.42
C ARG A 500 1.02 18.83 26.10
N SER A 501 0.56 20.05 26.37
CA SER A 501 1.33 21.27 26.12
C SER A 501 2.73 21.22 26.75
N ALA A 502 2.87 20.62 27.93
CA ALA A 502 4.16 20.45 28.60
C ALA A 502 5.15 19.56 27.82
N ASP A 503 4.67 18.51 27.14
CA ASP A 503 5.52 17.59 26.37
C ASP A 503 6.03 18.26 25.10
N VAL A 504 5.13 18.95 24.40
CA VAL A 504 5.46 19.76 23.22
C VAL A 504 6.46 20.85 23.58
N SER A 505 6.18 21.64 24.62
CA SER A 505 7.03 22.76 25.02
C SER A 505 8.45 22.30 25.42
N ARG A 506 8.60 21.13 26.05
CA ARG A 506 9.94 20.59 26.37
C ARG A 506 10.77 20.32 25.12
N LYS A 507 10.18 19.78 24.06
CA LYS A 507 10.85 19.55 22.78
C LYS A 507 11.08 20.88 22.05
N ALA A 508 10.05 21.72 21.95
CA ALA A 508 10.09 22.98 21.23
C ALA A 508 11.20 23.91 21.74
N VAL A 509 11.33 24.06 23.06
CA VAL A 509 12.39 24.88 23.68
C VAL A 509 13.80 24.40 23.27
N LYS A 510 14.02 23.09 23.14
CA LYS A 510 15.33 22.56 22.69
C LYS A 510 15.58 22.85 21.22
N THR A 511 14.56 22.64 20.38
CA THR A 511 14.62 22.88 18.94
C THR A 511 14.80 24.36 18.62
N GLU A 512 14.07 25.25 19.28
CA GLU A 512 14.19 26.71 19.10
C GLU A 512 15.57 27.23 19.53
N LYS A 513 16.15 26.73 20.63
CA LYS A 513 17.53 27.08 21.01
C LYS A 513 18.53 26.70 19.94
N LEU A 514 18.36 25.52 19.33
CA LEU A 514 19.21 25.06 18.25
C LEU A 514 19.02 25.92 16.98
N LEU A 515 17.78 26.21 16.61
CA LEU A 515 17.48 27.07 15.47
C LEU A 515 18.02 28.50 15.66
N HIS A 516 17.94 29.06 16.87
CA HIS A 516 18.58 30.35 17.19
C HIS A 516 20.11 30.32 17.05
N PHE A 517 20.74 29.18 17.31
CA PHE A 517 22.18 29.01 17.08
C PHE A 517 22.47 28.94 15.58
N LEU A 518 21.76 28.09 14.84
CA LEU A 518 21.90 27.93 13.39
C LEU A 518 21.61 29.23 12.63
N SER A 519 20.64 30.03 13.10
CA SER A 519 20.23 31.27 12.45
C SER A 519 21.29 32.38 12.45
N ARG A 520 22.35 32.24 13.26
CA ARG A 520 23.49 33.17 13.23
C ARG A 520 24.33 33.02 11.96
N GLN A 521 24.31 31.83 11.36
CA GLN A 521 25.05 31.51 10.13
C GLN A 521 24.11 31.38 8.93
N ASP A 522 22.90 30.85 9.14
CA ASP A 522 21.87 30.68 8.10
C ASP A 522 20.58 31.40 8.51
N PRO A 523 20.36 32.66 8.07
CA PRO A 523 19.16 33.42 8.39
C PRO A 523 17.84 32.72 8.00
N SER A 524 17.85 31.74 7.08
CA SER A 524 16.66 31.00 6.67
C SER A 524 16.10 30.09 7.78
N LEU A 525 16.85 29.88 8.87
CA LEU A 525 16.44 29.10 10.05
C LEU A 525 15.98 29.96 11.22
N SER A 526 15.68 31.24 11.00
CA SER A 526 15.10 32.12 12.01
C SER A 526 13.81 31.51 12.60
N PRO A 527 13.77 31.17 13.91
CA PRO A 527 12.60 30.55 14.52
C PRO A 527 11.31 31.33 14.29
N LEU A 528 11.37 32.66 14.42
CA LEU A 528 10.22 33.54 14.25
C LEU A 528 9.67 33.49 12.82
N GLU A 529 10.54 33.48 11.81
CA GLU A 529 10.12 33.45 10.41
C GLU A 529 9.61 32.06 10.01
N LEU A 530 10.19 30.98 10.54
CA LEU A 530 9.70 29.62 10.34
C LEU A 530 8.31 29.40 10.94
N GLN A 531 8.05 29.92 12.14
CA GLN A 531 6.73 29.87 12.78
C GLN A 531 5.68 30.63 11.96
N LYS A 532 5.99 31.87 11.55
CA LYS A 532 5.10 32.68 10.69
C LYS A 532 4.81 31.99 9.37
N LEU A 533 5.82 31.39 8.74
CA LEU A 533 5.67 30.64 7.51
C LEU A 533 4.70 29.47 7.72
N ALA A 534 4.94 28.64 8.74
CA ALA A 534 4.10 27.47 9.01
C ALA A 534 2.63 27.86 9.27
N GLU A 535 2.39 28.89 10.09
CA GLU A 535 1.04 29.39 10.35
C GLU A 535 0.38 29.95 9.08
N ALA A 536 1.09 30.76 8.30
CA ALA A 536 0.57 31.35 7.07
C ALA A 536 0.24 30.27 6.03
N THR A 537 1.11 29.26 5.86
CA THR A 537 0.87 28.14 4.96
C THR A 537 -0.31 27.30 5.44
N PHE A 538 -0.43 27.02 6.74
CA PHE A 538 -1.58 26.33 7.31
C PHE A 538 -2.89 27.04 6.98
N ARG A 539 -2.99 28.34 7.30
CA ARG A 539 -4.21 29.12 7.05
C ARG A 539 -4.55 29.21 5.56
N LYS A 540 -3.55 29.44 4.71
CA LYS A 540 -3.74 29.51 3.26
C LYS A 540 -4.22 28.18 2.69
N LEU A 541 -3.70 27.06 3.18
CA LEU A 541 -4.13 25.73 2.78
C LEU A 541 -5.61 25.54 3.08
N GLN A 542 -6.05 25.86 4.30
CA GLN A 542 -7.46 25.70 4.68
C GLN A 542 -8.40 26.62 3.89
N GLU A 543 -7.97 27.84 3.58
CA GLU A 543 -8.71 28.76 2.71
C GLU A 543 -8.89 28.17 1.29
N CYS A 544 -7.78 27.77 0.66
CA CYS A 544 -7.76 27.21 -0.69
C CYS A 544 -8.52 25.88 -0.79
N TRP A 545 -8.41 25.03 0.23
CA TRP A 545 -9.06 23.73 0.29
C TRP A 545 -10.59 23.88 0.35
N GLN A 546 -11.10 24.74 1.23
CA GLN A 546 -12.53 25.01 1.36
C GLN A 546 -13.10 25.70 0.11
N ALA A 547 -12.33 26.58 -0.52
CA ALA A 547 -12.70 27.21 -1.79
C ALA A 547 -12.63 26.26 -2.99
N ARG A 548 -11.94 25.11 -2.84
CA ARG A 548 -11.58 24.17 -3.91
C ARG A 548 -10.82 24.85 -5.08
N ALA A 549 -10.13 25.94 -4.75
CA ALA A 549 -9.28 26.77 -5.62
C ALA A 549 -7.86 26.71 -5.04
N TYR A 550 -7.08 25.75 -5.53
CA TYR A 550 -5.85 25.33 -4.87
C TYR A 550 -4.59 25.97 -5.47
N GLU A 551 -4.73 26.64 -6.62
CA GLU A 551 -3.65 27.29 -7.37
C GLU A 551 -2.74 28.17 -6.50
N PRO A 552 -3.23 28.98 -5.54
CA PRO A 552 -2.36 29.80 -4.68
C PRO A 552 -1.40 29.00 -3.79
N MET A 553 -1.63 27.69 -3.61
CA MET A 553 -0.78 26.82 -2.80
C MET A 553 0.41 26.23 -3.56
N GLU A 554 0.42 26.28 -4.91
CA GLU A 554 1.49 25.76 -5.75
C GLU A 554 2.91 26.23 -5.35
N PRO A 555 3.16 27.54 -5.08
CA PRO A 555 4.49 27.98 -4.66
C PRO A 555 4.84 27.64 -3.21
N LEU A 556 3.87 27.25 -2.38
CA LEU A 556 4.05 26.97 -0.94
C LEU A 556 4.26 25.49 -0.63
N LEU A 557 3.92 24.61 -1.56
CA LEU A 557 3.97 23.15 -1.41
C LEU A 557 5.09 22.56 -2.26
N MET A 558 5.60 21.42 -1.82
CA MET A 558 6.35 20.54 -2.68
C MET A 558 5.44 20.05 -3.83
N PRO A 559 5.94 19.95 -5.08
CA PRO A 559 5.11 19.60 -6.24
C PRO A 559 4.28 18.32 -6.05
N ALA A 560 4.85 17.32 -5.37
CA ALA A 560 4.17 16.06 -5.08
C ALA A 560 2.94 16.25 -4.15
N LEU A 561 3.09 17.01 -3.06
CA LEU A 561 2.00 17.27 -2.12
C LEU A 561 0.91 18.14 -2.78
N TYR A 562 1.30 19.12 -3.60
CA TYR A 562 0.36 19.92 -4.40
C TYR A 562 -0.48 19.06 -5.36
N ALA A 563 0.16 18.16 -6.10
CA ALA A 563 -0.53 17.24 -7.02
C ALA A 563 -1.50 16.29 -6.28
N GLN A 564 -1.08 15.75 -5.12
CA GLN A 564 -1.92 14.91 -4.26
C GLN A 564 -3.18 15.67 -3.79
N HIS A 565 -3.00 16.88 -3.26
CA HIS A 565 -4.11 17.70 -2.74
C HIS A 565 -5.08 18.09 -3.86
N LYS A 566 -4.58 18.41 -5.06
CA LYS A 566 -5.42 18.62 -6.24
C LYS A 566 -6.26 17.40 -6.60
N ALA A 567 -5.66 16.21 -6.63
CA ALA A 567 -6.38 14.97 -6.93
C ALA A 567 -7.48 14.67 -5.89
N GLN A 568 -7.21 14.95 -4.61
CA GLN A 568 -8.20 14.84 -3.54
C GLN A 568 -9.36 15.83 -3.74
N LEU A 569 -9.07 17.09 -4.04
CA LEU A 569 -10.09 18.11 -4.34
C LEU A 569 -10.91 17.75 -5.58
N ASP A 570 -10.30 17.17 -6.62
CA ASP A 570 -11.03 16.69 -7.80
C ASP A 570 -11.91 15.47 -7.47
N GLY A 571 -11.49 14.63 -6.51
CA GLY A 571 -12.33 13.59 -5.91
C GLY A 571 -13.56 14.17 -5.18
N LEU A 572 -13.36 15.21 -4.38
CA LEU A 572 -14.43 15.92 -3.68
C LEU A 572 -15.41 16.61 -4.65
N LYS A 573 -14.89 17.24 -5.72
CA LYS A 573 -15.72 17.80 -6.81
C LYS A 573 -16.57 16.73 -7.49
N ARG A 574 -15.99 15.55 -7.78
CA ARG A 574 -16.73 14.42 -8.41
C ARG A 574 -17.79 13.84 -7.49
N SER A 575 -17.51 13.73 -6.20
CA SER A 575 -18.45 13.24 -5.19
C SER A 575 -19.47 14.29 -4.74
N ARG A 576 -19.36 15.53 -5.23
CA ARG A 576 -20.19 16.68 -4.86
C ARG A 576 -20.11 17.00 -3.37
N GLU A 577 -18.95 16.78 -2.77
CA GLU A 577 -18.66 17.13 -1.39
C GLU A 577 -17.80 18.39 -1.34
N ILE A 578 -18.07 19.26 -0.36
CA ILE A 578 -17.17 20.33 0.06
C ILE A 578 -16.77 20.05 1.49
N ASN A 579 -15.46 20.00 1.74
CA ASN A 579 -14.92 20.03 3.09
C ASN A 579 -14.92 21.48 3.61
N ARG A 580 -15.48 21.69 4.81
CA ARG A 580 -15.68 22.97 5.48
C ARG A 580 -15.00 22.91 6.84
N ILE A 581 -14.17 23.90 7.09
CA ILE A 581 -13.47 24.10 8.36
C ILE A 581 -13.92 25.44 8.90
N GLU A 582 -14.87 25.38 9.83
CA GLU A 582 -15.53 26.55 10.39
C GLU A 582 -14.90 26.94 11.73
N ASN A 583 -14.79 28.24 11.98
CA ASN A 583 -14.24 28.82 13.22
C ASN A 583 -12.83 28.34 13.57
N ILE A 584 -11.95 28.29 12.57
CA ILE A 584 -10.55 27.87 12.77
C ILE A 584 -9.79 28.84 13.67
N GLN A 585 -9.33 28.35 14.81
CA GLN A 585 -8.50 29.06 15.78
C GLN A 585 -7.17 28.33 15.90
N VAL A 586 -6.09 28.92 15.38
CA VAL A 586 -4.72 28.43 15.65
C VAL A 586 -4.35 28.90 17.05
N GLU A 587 -4.17 27.96 17.97
CA GLU A 587 -3.81 28.23 19.36
C GLU A 587 -2.30 28.40 19.52
N ARG A 588 -1.51 27.58 18.79
CA ARG A 588 -0.06 27.55 18.90
C ARG A 588 0.60 26.92 17.67
N VAL A 589 1.80 27.37 17.35
CA VAL A 589 2.70 26.75 16.39
C VAL A 589 4.05 26.55 17.07
N ASP A 590 4.40 25.31 17.39
CA ASP A 590 5.65 24.97 18.07
C ASP A 590 6.65 24.36 17.07
N LEU A 591 7.89 24.86 17.02
CA LEU A 591 8.93 24.24 16.19
C LEU A 591 9.49 23.02 16.91
N VAL A 592 9.19 21.83 16.42
CA VAL A 592 9.44 20.58 17.15
C VAL A 592 10.59 19.78 16.58
N ASN A 593 10.94 19.90 15.29
CA ASN A 593 12.09 19.21 14.73
C ASN A 593 12.88 20.12 13.76
N VAL A 594 14.20 19.91 13.69
CA VAL A 594 15.05 20.49 12.65
C VAL A 594 16.09 19.47 12.19
N ARG A 595 16.29 19.40 10.88
CA ARG A 595 17.37 18.70 10.20
C ARG A 595 18.21 19.72 9.43
N TYR A 596 19.47 19.86 9.83
CA TYR A 596 20.44 20.74 9.20
C TYR A 596 21.60 19.94 8.62
N THR A 597 21.78 20.02 7.31
CA THR A 597 22.79 19.32 6.52
C THR A 597 23.64 20.32 5.74
N GLU A 598 24.82 19.90 5.29
CA GLU A 598 25.67 20.73 4.42
C GLU A 598 24.90 21.12 3.16
N LYS A 599 24.21 20.16 2.57
CA LYS A 599 23.37 20.33 1.38
C LYS A 599 22.08 21.06 1.74
N PRO A 600 21.85 22.29 1.22
CA PRO A 600 20.66 23.07 1.56
C PRO A 600 19.35 22.37 1.21
N ASP A 601 19.31 21.66 0.08
CA ASP A 601 18.18 20.87 -0.42
C ASP A 601 17.93 19.56 0.37
N GLN A 602 18.58 19.36 1.51
CA GLN A 602 18.31 18.26 2.45
C GLN A 602 17.91 18.77 3.85
N ARG A 603 17.76 20.09 4.00
CA ARG A 603 17.37 20.74 5.26
C ARG A 603 15.86 20.72 5.43
N GLU A 604 15.43 20.39 6.64
CA GLU A 604 14.01 20.26 6.98
C GLU A 604 13.73 20.90 8.34
N PHE A 605 12.51 21.40 8.52
CA PHE A 605 12.00 21.71 9.85
C PHE A 605 10.54 21.25 9.96
N THR A 606 10.13 20.92 11.18
CA THR A 606 8.75 20.55 11.47
C THR A 606 8.15 21.50 12.49
N ALA A 607 6.97 22.03 12.17
CA ALA A 607 6.12 22.76 13.09
C ALA A 607 4.92 21.90 13.52
N LEU A 608 4.64 21.83 14.83
CA LEU A 608 3.40 21.28 15.34
C LEU A 608 2.37 22.39 15.45
N VAL A 609 1.34 22.35 14.61
CA VAL A 609 0.21 23.29 14.65
C VAL A 609 -0.84 22.72 15.59
N THR A 610 -1.17 23.48 16.63
CA THR A 610 -2.29 23.20 17.53
C THR A 610 -3.43 24.15 17.19
N ALA A 611 -4.56 23.62 16.79
CA ALA A 611 -5.72 24.42 16.39
C ALA A 611 -7.03 23.80 16.89
N SER A 612 -8.08 24.60 16.91
CA SER A 612 -9.45 24.13 17.06
C SER A 612 -10.31 24.61 15.90
N ALA A 613 -11.13 23.73 15.38
CA ALA A 613 -12.08 24.05 14.31
C ALA A 613 -13.20 23.03 14.29
N ARG A 614 -14.30 23.36 13.61
CA ARG A 614 -15.33 22.39 13.25
C ARG A 614 -15.09 21.94 11.82
N ASP A 615 -14.62 20.71 11.64
CA ASP A 615 -14.33 20.13 10.34
C ASP A 615 -15.47 19.20 9.89
N TYR A 616 -16.14 19.53 8.78
CA TYR A 616 -17.26 18.78 8.26
C TYR A 616 -17.41 18.86 6.75
N TYR A 617 -18.23 17.98 6.21
CA TYR A 617 -18.52 17.89 4.79
C TYR A 617 -19.96 18.29 4.53
N VAL A 618 -20.17 19.08 3.48
CA VAL A 618 -21.49 19.46 2.98
C VAL A 618 -21.63 19.06 1.52
N ASP A 619 -22.87 18.81 1.10
CA ASP A 619 -23.19 18.64 -0.31
C ASP A 619 -23.06 19.98 -1.05
N ASP A 620 -22.34 19.98 -2.16
CA ASP A 620 -21.99 21.16 -2.95
C ASP A 620 -23.22 21.87 -3.57
N ARG A 621 -24.32 21.14 -3.80
CA ARG A 621 -25.53 21.70 -4.44
C ARG A 621 -26.52 22.26 -3.43
N THR A 622 -26.65 21.57 -2.31
CA THR A 622 -27.72 21.82 -1.33
C THR A 622 -27.22 22.47 -0.06
N GLY A 623 -25.90 22.47 0.18
CA GLY A 623 -25.30 22.91 1.44
C GLY A 623 -25.64 22.01 2.63
N LYS A 624 -26.29 20.86 2.39
CA LYS A 624 -26.72 19.96 3.45
C LYS A 624 -25.49 19.30 4.09
N PHE A 625 -25.45 19.30 5.42
CA PHE A 625 -24.48 18.52 6.18
C PHE A 625 -24.53 17.05 5.79
N LEU A 626 -23.36 16.50 5.45
CA LEU A 626 -23.19 15.09 5.09
C LEU A 626 -22.60 14.30 6.24
N ARG A 627 -21.45 14.75 6.78
CA ARG A 627 -20.65 14.03 7.78
C ARG A 627 -19.57 14.94 8.37
N GLY A 628 -18.98 14.56 9.50
CA GLY A 628 -17.93 15.30 10.19
C GLY A 628 -18.38 15.83 11.55
N ASP A 629 -17.65 16.81 12.07
CA ASP A 629 -17.80 17.27 13.44
C ASP A 629 -19.07 18.10 13.65
N GLN A 630 -19.77 17.76 14.74
CA GLN A 630 -20.98 18.47 15.17
C GLN A 630 -20.65 19.78 15.91
N ALA A 631 -19.44 19.88 16.48
CA ALA A 631 -18.96 21.04 17.23
C ALA A 631 -17.43 21.16 17.05
N PRO A 632 -16.84 22.35 17.28
CA PRO A 632 -15.40 22.51 17.19
C PRO A 632 -14.64 21.51 18.07
N ALA A 633 -13.63 20.87 17.48
CA ALA A 633 -12.70 19.98 18.16
C ALA A 633 -11.29 20.57 18.09
N ARG A 634 -10.50 20.29 19.13
CA ARG A 634 -9.09 20.66 19.19
C ARG A 634 -8.26 19.53 18.61
N PHE A 635 -7.34 19.86 17.72
CA PHE A 635 -6.49 18.91 17.02
C PHE A 635 -5.05 19.42 16.90
N GLN A 636 -4.15 18.51 16.53
CA GLN A 636 -2.73 18.79 16.34
C GLN A 636 -2.20 18.09 15.10
N GLU A 637 -1.39 18.81 14.32
CA GLU A 637 -0.77 18.30 13.09
C GLU A 637 0.69 18.70 13.02
N PHE A 638 1.55 17.78 12.57
CA PHE A 638 2.95 18.05 12.26
C PHE A 638 3.09 18.46 10.80
N TRP A 639 3.63 19.64 10.56
CA TRP A 639 3.83 20.23 9.25
C TRP A 639 5.33 20.28 8.98
N THR A 640 5.81 19.38 8.12
CA THR A 640 7.23 19.26 7.78
C THR A 640 7.52 20.00 6.49
N PHE A 641 8.43 20.97 6.57
CA PHE A 641 8.87 21.81 5.47
C PHE A 641 10.26 21.38 5.01
N HIS A 642 10.44 21.38 3.70
CA HIS A 642 11.69 21.06 3.04
C HIS A 642 12.21 22.30 2.31
N ARG A 643 13.52 22.51 2.40
CA ARG A 643 14.22 23.58 1.69
C ARG A 643 14.36 23.19 0.21
N TRP A 644 13.68 23.91 -0.68
CA TRP A 644 13.67 23.65 -2.13
C TRP A 644 13.82 24.95 -2.91
N GLU A 645 14.79 25.00 -3.85
CA GLU A 645 15.06 26.18 -4.71
C GLU A 645 15.16 27.50 -3.91
N ASP A 646 15.92 27.47 -2.83
CA ASP A 646 16.10 28.62 -1.95
C ASP A 646 14.79 29.18 -1.35
N ARG A 647 13.70 28.37 -1.29
CA ARG A 647 12.53 28.61 -0.39
C ARG A 647 12.21 27.42 0.53
N TRP A 648 11.41 27.66 1.56
CA TRP A 648 10.81 26.59 2.36
C TRP A 648 9.46 26.22 1.76
N ARG A 649 9.23 24.93 1.49
CA ARG A 649 7.97 24.43 0.95
C ARG A 649 7.46 23.29 1.80
N LEU A 650 6.15 23.25 2.02
CA LEU A 650 5.52 22.19 2.79
C LEU A 650 5.62 20.86 2.05
N ARG A 651 6.21 19.86 2.69
CA ARG A 651 6.46 18.53 2.13
C ARG A 651 5.42 17.51 2.59
N GLU A 652 5.05 17.56 3.87
CA GLU A 652 4.26 16.51 4.50
C GLU A 652 3.45 17.06 5.68
N ILE A 653 2.26 16.49 5.90
CA ILE A 653 1.38 16.77 7.05
C ILE A 653 1.06 15.43 7.71
N GLU A 654 1.40 15.28 8.99
CA GLU A 654 1.12 14.08 9.79
C GLU A 654 0.15 14.41 10.93
N GLN A 655 -0.83 13.53 11.19
CA GLN A 655 -1.72 13.66 12.34
C GLN A 655 -0.96 13.36 13.64
N ALA A 656 -1.30 14.05 14.74
CA ALA A 656 -0.55 13.90 15.99
C ALA A 656 -0.51 12.47 16.54
N GLY A 657 -1.55 11.67 16.30
CA GLY A 657 -1.60 10.26 16.72
C GLY A 657 -0.73 9.31 15.89
N GLU A 658 -0.20 9.77 14.75
CA GLU A 658 0.57 8.96 13.78
C GLU A 658 2.06 9.31 13.75
N SER A 659 2.46 10.42 14.40
CA SER A 659 3.82 10.97 14.28
C SER A 659 4.67 10.78 15.54
N ASP A 660 5.93 10.42 15.33
CA ASP A 660 6.98 10.31 16.36
C ASP A 660 7.90 11.54 16.42
N LEU A 661 7.61 12.63 15.69
CA LEU A 661 8.52 13.78 15.53
C LEU A 661 8.84 14.52 16.85
N LEU A 662 8.02 14.36 17.90
CA LEU A 662 8.35 14.85 19.24
C LEU A 662 9.45 14.02 19.94
N LYS A 663 9.61 12.75 19.57
CA LYS A 663 10.64 11.84 20.09
C LYS A 663 11.90 11.85 19.23
N ASP A 664 11.76 12.11 17.93
CA ASP A 664 12.89 12.18 17.00
C ASP A 664 13.89 13.26 17.43
N GLU A 665 15.18 12.96 17.32
CA GLU A 665 16.22 13.93 17.63
C GLU A 665 16.33 15.00 16.53
N ASN A 666 16.77 16.20 16.93
CA ASN A 666 17.18 17.20 15.95
C ASN A 666 18.52 16.75 15.36
N PHE A 667 18.71 16.93 14.06
CA PHE A 667 19.92 16.51 13.38
C PHE A 667 20.69 17.73 12.88
N VAL A 668 21.99 17.77 13.15
CA VAL A 668 22.92 18.76 12.59
C VAL A 668 24.18 18.02 12.14
N GLU A 669 24.48 18.12 10.86
CA GLU A 669 25.75 17.67 10.29
C GLU A 669 26.85 18.65 10.74
N MET A 670 27.91 18.15 11.38
CA MET A 670 29.01 19.01 11.82
C MET A 670 29.81 19.47 10.61
N LEU A 671 29.85 20.78 10.38
CA LEU A 671 30.73 21.44 9.42
C LEU A 671 32.15 21.38 10.01
N THR A 672 33.02 20.53 9.46
CA THR A 672 34.47 20.57 9.70
C THR A 672 35.16 21.60 8.84
#